data_AF-A0A1Q3CJT8-F1
#
_entry.id   AF-A0A1Q3CJT8-F1
#
_cell.length_a   1.000
_cell.length_b   1.000
_cell.length_c   1.000
_cell.angle_alpha   90.00
_cell.angle_beta   90.00
_cell.angle_gamma   90.00
#
_symmetry.space_group_name_H-M   'P 1'
#
loop_
_entity.id
_entity.type
_entity.pdbx_description
1 polymer ?
#
loop_
_entity_poly.entity_id
_entity_poly.type
_entity_poly.pdbx_seq_one_letter_code
_entity_poly.pdbx_strand_id
1 'polypeptide(L)'
;YVLVGNIGTPVVPIDVIADTGSDLNWVQCEPCDSCFPQNGLIYDPSNSTTYQNASCDSKGCQNLPDNSCDENSLCEYEYGYGDKSYTKGVLGTETYTLTDTSGNPVPLNGIYFGCGRNNGGIFSPETTGIMGLGGGPLSLVSQLKSNGFSYCLLPATSSTPSSTISFGELVSGPGAVTTPYAPGNGGTFYILQLNGITVGNNSVTNGGSTDTIFDSGTTLTLLESPFCNDVLSALSAAITATPVDDPNDQFSLCYNDDPQLQIPAMIIHFSGGDVTLNPANTFVFASDQLRCSVIVCDDDDAIYGNIFQATYGVAIDTVQQTVTLVPDYCGQQLDIQAPMYFPGGGGEYLIEFGMGSQAVQSIAIADTGSNLIWIQCQPCQQCFQQNNAIYDPTTSSTYANIPCTSDQCTSLQGTSCDNSNNCVYQAGYGDGSQTQGNIATETLTLGSTSLPGTVIGCGHDNYGTFSQYTEGIVGLGLGPGSLPIQLSSQSGGNFVYCLAPLTSQVQSTITFGSDAVVSGYSTPFSVGEGTFYELGLEGLTIGGYTIQASGGSEPIILDSGTTLTYLPTDVNQQVETALTNSISAQPVSDPSGSGLSPCYNSDGIQFPSAAVQFTNANVPLNTFNYFLDVGNGVSCSIFKDAGSGGLAIWGNIGQQDFQIGFNTGQQTVTFNPTDCT
;
A
#
# COMPACT_ATOMS: atom_id res chain seq x y z
N TYR A 1 -5.22 -20.11 0.79
CA TYR A 1 -4.99 -19.34 -0.44
C TYR A 1 -5.10 -20.24 -1.65
N VAL A 2 -5.56 -19.72 -2.80
CA VAL A 2 -5.69 -20.49 -4.04
C VAL A 2 -4.81 -19.92 -5.14
N LEU A 3 -4.24 -20.81 -5.95
CA LEU A 3 -3.59 -20.52 -7.22
C LEU A 3 -4.63 -20.73 -8.34
N VAL A 4 -4.83 -19.68 -9.13
CA VAL A 4 -5.74 -19.70 -10.28
C VAL A 4 -4.96 -20.13 -11.52
N GLY A 5 -5.49 -21.12 -12.25
CA GLY A 5 -4.84 -21.63 -13.45
C GLY A 5 -5.83 -22.36 -14.36
N ASN A 6 -5.31 -23.09 -15.34
CA ASN A 6 -6.12 -23.96 -16.17
C ASN A 6 -5.46 -25.33 -16.36
N ILE A 7 -6.27 -26.34 -16.70
CA ILE A 7 -5.86 -27.71 -16.97
C ILE A 7 -6.51 -28.23 -18.26
N GLY A 8 -5.78 -29.06 -19.02
CA GLY A 8 -6.31 -29.79 -20.17
C GLY A 8 -6.31 -29.03 -21.51
N THR A 9 -6.63 -29.76 -22.57
CA THR A 9 -6.80 -29.21 -23.93
C THR A 9 -8.10 -29.74 -24.56
N PRO A 10 -9.18 -28.93 -24.66
CA PRO A 10 -9.25 -27.49 -24.35
C PRO A 10 -9.10 -27.19 -22.85
N VAL A 11 -8.68 -25.96 -22.54
CA VAL A 11 -8.40 -25.53 -21.16
C VAL A 11 -9.68 -25.46 -20.31
N VAL A 12 -9.58 -25.93 -19.07
CA VAL A 12 -10.60 -25.86 -18.03
C VAL A 12 -10.04 -25.05 -16.85
N PRO A 13 -10.74 -24.03 -16.35
CA PRO A 13 -10.26 -23.23 -15.22
C PRO A 13 -10.24 -24.05 -13.94
N ILE A 14 -9.22 -23.84 -13.11
CA ILE A 14 -9.04 -24.48 -11.82
C ILE A 14 -8.58 -23.47 -10.77
N ASP A 15 -9.13 -23.61 -9.57
CA ASP A 15 -8.74 -22.87 -8.37
C ASP A 15 -8.21 -23.90 -7.38
N VAL A 16 -6.90 -24.00 -7.20
CA VAL A 16 -6.26 -25.05 -6.41
C VAL A 16 -5.56 -24.46 -5.20
N ILE A 17 -5.58 -25.15 -4.05
CA ILE A 17 -4.84 -24.68 -2.88
C ILE A 17 -3.35 -24.66 -3.22
N ALA A 18 -2.69 -23.52 -3.01
CA ALA A 18 -1.24 -23.43 -3.10
C ALA A 18 -0.65 -23.96 -1.80
N ASP A 19 0.02 -25.11 -1.85
CA ASP A 19 0.39 -25.86 -0.64
C ASP A 19 1.88 -26.20 -0.63
N THR A 20 2.64 -25.51 0.22
CA THR A 20 4.07 -25.78 0.41
C THR A 20 4.35 -26.96 1.36
N GLY A 21 3.32 -27.53 1.97
CA GLY A 21 3.37 -28.72 2.81
C GLY A 21 3.16 -30.04 2.05
N SER A 22 2.88 -30.02 0.74
CA SER A 22 2.68 -31.27 -0.02
C SER A 22 3.27 -31.26 -1.43
N ASP A 23 3.51 -32.46 -1.98
CA ASP A 23 4.13 -32.63 -3.30
C ASP A 23 3.11 -32.89 -4.41
N LEU A 24 2.02 -33.62 -4.15
CA LEU A 24 1.14 -34.06 -5.23
C LEU A 24 0.23 -32.92 -5.72
N ASN A 25 0.40 -32.56 -6.99
CA ASN A 25 -0.60 -31.81 -7.76
C ASN A 25 -1.83 -32.70 -8.00
N TRP A 26 -3.05 -32.28 -7.67
CA TRP A 26 -4.27 -33.03 -8.00
C TRP A 26 -5.50 -32.15 -8.12
N VAL A 27 -6.51 -32.64 -8.87
CA VAL A 27 -7.84 -32.03 -9.00
C VAL A 27 -8.93 -33.10 -8.94
N GLN A 28 -10.17 -32.72 -8.60
CA GLN A 28 -11.31 -33.64 -8.68
C GLN A 28 -11.62 -34.00 -10.13
N CYS A 29 -11.78 -35.29 -10.39
CA CYS A 29 -11.97 -35.85 -11.72
C CYS A 29 -13.28 -36.62 -11.89
N GLU A 30 -13.78 -36.65 -13.12
CA GLU A 30 -14.81 -37.61 -13.54
C GLU A 30 -14.22 -38.99 -13.90
N PRO A 31 -14.95 -40.10 -13.65
CA PRO A 31 -16.10 -40.17 -12.73
C PRO A 31 -15.65 -39.90 -11.29
N CYS A 32 -16.49 -39.17 -10.55
CA CYS A 32 -16.30 -38.99 -9.12
C CYS A 32 -17.12 -40.02 -8.35
N ASP A 33 -16.44 -40.87 -7.58
CA ASP A 33 -17.06 -41.90 -6.74
C ASP A 33 -17.53 -41.33 -5.39
N SER A 34 -16.73 -40.43 -4.80
CA SER A 34 -17.05 -39.74 -3.54
C SER A 34 -16.20 -38.48 -3.40
N CYS A 35 -16.75 -37.32 -3.72
CA CYS A 35 -16.01 -36.04 -3.75
C CYS A 35 -16.60 -35.02 -2.78
N PHE A 36 -15.79 -34.04 -2.38
CA PHE A 36 -16.31 -32.86 -1.71
C PHE A 36 -17.09 -31.99 -2.73
N PRO A 37 -18.11 -31.24 -2.27
CA PRO A 37 -18.85 -30.32 -3.12
C PRO A 37 -17.90 -29.28 -3.71
N GLN A 38 -17.99 -29.02 -5.02
CA GLN A 38 -17.15 -28.06 -5.72
C GLN A 38 -18.02 -27.15 -6.59
N ASN A 39 -17.81 -25.84 -6.53
CA ASN A 39 -18.53 -24.84 -7.31
C ASN A 39 -18.07 -24.79 -8.77
N GLY A 40 -16.77 -24.99 -9.01
CA GLY A 40 -16.17 -25.11 -10.34
C GLY A 40 -16.46 -26.45 -11.02
N LEU A 41 -16.05 -26.59 -12.29
CA LEU A 41 -16.24 -27.84 -13.05
C LEU A 41 -15.34 -28.97 -12.51
N ILE A 42 -15.92 -30.16 -12.28
CA ILE A 42 -15.14 -31.37 -12.07
C ILE A 42 -14.44 -31.71 -13.39
N TYR A 43 -13.13 -31.98 -13.34
CA TYR A 43 -12.33 -32.19 -14.53
C TYR A 43 -12.66 -33.53 -15.19
N ASP A 44 -13.14 -33.53 -16.43
CA ASP A 44 -13.32 -34.78 -17.20
C ASP A 44 -12.08 -35.03 -18.08
N PRO A 45 -11.18 -35.94 -17.67
CA PRO A 45 -9.96 -36.22 -18.44
C PRO A 45 -10.24 -36.78 -19.83
N SER A 46 -11.42 -37.37 -20.07
CA SER A 46 -11.77 -37.94 -21.38
C SER A 46 -12.01 -36.88 -22.47
N ASN A 47 -12.25 -35.62 -22.06
CA ASN A 47 -12.43 -34.49 -22.96
C ASN A 47 -11.11 -33.79 -23.34
N SER A 48 -10.00 -34.14 -22.68
CA SER A 48 -8.69 -33.52 -22.93
C SER A 48 -7.85 -34.34 -23.90
N THR A 49 -7.35 -33.67 -24.94
CA THR A 49 -6.42 -34.26 -25.91
C THR A 49 -4.99 -34.40 -25.40
N THR A 50 -4.66 -33.77 -24.27
CA THR A 50 -3.32 -33.78 -23.65
C THR A 50 -3.23 -34.71 -22.43
N TYR A 51 -4.36 -35.25 -21.96
CA TYR A 51 -4.41 -36.21 -20.87
C TYR A 51 -3.76 -37.55 -21.26
N GLN A 52 -2.93 -38.10 -20.37
CA GLN A 52 -2.43 -39.46 -20.48
C GLN A 52 -2.39 -40.14 -19.11
N ASN A 53 -2.85 -41.38 -19.02
CA ASN A 53 -2.68 -42.17 -17.80
C ASN A 53 -1.20 -42.48 -17.55
N ALA A 54 -0.77 -42.41 -16.29
CA ALA A 54 0.55 -42.87 -15.90
C ALA A 54 0.52 -44.39 -15.68
N SER A 55 1.49 -45.08 -16.28
CA SER A 55 1.71 -46.51 -16.00
C SER A 55 2.29 -46.71 -14.60
N CYS A 56 2.09 -47.88 -14.01
CA CYS A 56 2.73 -48.25 -12.74
C CYS A 56 4.26 -48.17 -12.75
N ASP A 57 4.90 -48.51 -13.86
CA ASP A 57 6.36 -48.43 -13.99
C ASP A 57 6.86 -46.98 -14.19
N SER A 58 5.95 -45.99 -14.23
CA SER A 58 6.35 -44.60 -14.40
C SER A 58 7.07 -44.09 -13.15
N LYS A 59 8.01 -43.17 -13.37
CA LYS A 59 8.69 -42.49 -12.26
C LYS A 59 7.70 -41.73 -11.37
N GLY A 60 6.65 -41.15 -11.97
CA GLY A 60 5.60 -40.48 -11.21
C GLY A 60 4.94 -41.42 -10.20
N CYS A 61 4.60 -42.64 -10.64
CA CYS A 61 3.98 -43.64 -9.77
C CYS A 61 4.93 -44.08 -8.63
N GLN A 62 6.20 -44.32 -8.95
CA GLN A 62 7.21 -44.72 -7.96
C GLN A 62 7.51 -43.65 -6.91
N ASN A 63 7.18 -42.38 -7.21
CA ASN A 63 7.36 -41.26 -6.30
C ASN A 63 6.15 -41.01 -5.38
N LEU A 64 5.03 -41.72 -5.58
CA LEU A 64 3.88 -41.62 -4.69
C LEU A 64 4.14 -42.42 -3.41
N PRO A 65 3.79 -41.89 -2.22
CA PRO A 65 3.98 -42.59 -0.95
C PRO A 65 3.14 -43.88 -0.89
N ASP A 66 1.87 -43.81 -1.28
CA ASP A 66 0.95 -44.95 -1.34
C ASP A 66 0.40 -45.08 -2.77
N ASN A 67 0.82 -46.14 -3.46
CA ASN A 67 0.37 -46.46 -4.82
C ASN A 67 0.09 -47.96 -4.98
N SER A 68 -0.77 -48.27 -5.95
CA SER A 68 -1.07 -49.63 -6.37
C SER A 68 -1.36 -49.69 -7.87
N CYS A 69 -1.50 -50.91 -8.40
CA CYS A 69 -1.71 -51.14 -9.83
C CYS A 69 -3.04 -51.83 -10.09
N ASP A 70 -3.82 -51.24 -10.97
CA ASP A 70 -5.02 -51.89 -11.49
C ASP A 70 -4.65 -53.03 -12.48
N GLU A 71 -5.67 -53.76 -12.94
CA GLU A 71 -5.51 -54.85 -13.91
C GLU A 71 -4.92 -54.40 -15.26
N ASN A 72 -4.97 -53.11 -15.57
CA ASN A 72 -4.44 -52.49 -16.79
C ASN A 72 -3.06 -51.84 -16.58
N SER A 73 -2.42 -52.06 -15.42
CA SER A 73 -1.13 -51.45 -15.04
C SER A 73 -1.17 -49.92 -14.96
N LEU A 74 -2.35 -49.34 -14.66
CA LEU A 74 -2.51 -47.93 -14.31
C LEU A 74 -2.13 -47.71 -12.86
N CYS A 75 -1.48 -46.58 -12.59
CA CYS A 75 -1.09 -46.20 -11.25
C CYS A 75 -2.27 -45.61 -10.47
N GLU A 76 -2.79 -46.37 -9.51
CA GLU A 76 -3.74 -45.88 -8.52
C GLU A 76 -2.99 -45.31 -7.32
N TYR A 77 -3.50 -44.24 -6.73
CA TYR A 77 -2.87 -43.57 -5.59
C TYR A 77 -3.87 -43.31 -4.46
N GLU A 78 -3.33 -43.27 -3.24
CA GLU A 78 -3.96 -42.69 -2.07
C GLU A 78 -3.00 -41.65 -1.49
N TYR A 79 -3.51 -40.47 -1.17
CA TYR A 79 -2.70 -39.38 -0.63
C TYR A 79 -3.48 -38.71 0.51
N GLY A 80 -2.85 -38.61 1.67
CA GLY A 80 -3.45 -38.07 2.89
C GLY A 80 -2.74 -36.82 3.39
N TYR A 81 -3.47 -36.03 4.17
CA TYR A 81 -3.03 -34.78 4.79
C TYR A 81 -3.11 -34.86 6.32
N GLY A 82 -2.39 -33.99 7.03
CA GLY A 82 -2.32 -34.01 8.50
C GLY A 82 -3.68 -33.81 9.20
N ASP A 83 -4.56 -33.03 8.58
CA ASP A 83 -5.95 -32.83 9.00
C ASP A 83 -6.88 -34.04 8.75
N LYS A 84 -6.34 -35.14 8.22
CA LYS A 84 -7.03 -36.37 7.79
C LYS A 84 -7.86 -36.22 6.53
N SER A 85 -7.75 -35.09 5.82
CA SER A 85 -8.22 -34.98 4.44
C SER A 85 -7.44 -35.93 3.54
N TYR A 86 -8.03 -36.33 2.42
CA TYR A 86 -7.40 -37.26 1.48
C TYR A 86 -7.93 -37.11 0.05
N THR A 87 -7.14 -37.62 -0.90
CA THR A 87 -7.53 -37.84 -2.29
C THR A 87 -7.08 -39.24 -2.74
N LYS A 88 -7.93 -39.94 -3.49
CA LYS A 88 -7.62 -41.22 -4.14
C LYS A 88 -8.04 -41.16 -5.59
N GLY A 89 -7.25 -41.74 -6.47
CA GLY A 89 -7.53 -41.70 -7.90
C GLY A 89 -6.47 -42.38 -8.73
N VAL A 90 -6.41 -41.96 -9.99
CA VAL A 90 -5.42 -42.47 -10.95
C VAL A 90 -4.42 -41.36 -11.23
N LEU A 91 -3.13 -41.70 -11.18
CA LEU A 91 -2.08 -40.77 -11.57
C LEU A 91 -2.07 -40.63 -13.10
N GLY A 92 -1.99 -39.40 -13.59
CA GLY A 92 -1.88 -39.08 -15.00
C GLY A 92 -0.84 -37.99 -15.26
N THR A 93 -0.65 -37.67 -16.52
CA THR A 93 0.02 -36.45 -16.95
C THR A 93 -0.95 -35.57 -17.73
N GLU A 94 -0.83 -34.27 -17.55
CA GLU A 94 -1.67 -33.29 -18.25
C GLU A 94 -0.89 -32.00 -18.55
N THR A 95 -1.47 -31.16 -19.40
CA THR A 95 -1.03 -29.80 -19.63
C THR A 95 -1.73 -28.85 -18.66
N TYR A 96 -0.96 -28.21 -17.79
CA TYR A 96 -1.41 -27.04 -17.03
C TYR A 96 -1.13 -25.77 -17.81
N THR A 97 -1.97 -24.75 -17.72
CA THR A 97 -1.72 -23.44 -18.34
C THR A 97 -1.77 -22.35 -17.28
N LEU A 98 -0.63 -21.71 -17.05
CA LEU A 98 -0.47 -20.53 -16.17
C LEU A 98 -0.28 -19.28 -17.04
N THR A 99 -0.11 -18.10 -16.43
CA THR A 99 0.17 -16.85 -17.14
C THR A 99 1.58 -16.35 -16.89
N ASP A 100 2.24 -15.81 -17.91
CA ASP A 100 3.50 -15.06 -17.74
C ASP A 100 3.27 -13.65 -17.17
N THR A 101 4.35 -12.91 -16.93
CA THR A 101 4.32 -11.53 -16.40
C THR A 101 3.65 -10.52 -17.34
N SER A 102 3.44 -10.88 -18.60
CA SER A 102 2.72 -10.07 -19.60
C SER A 102 1.27 -10.53 -19.77
N GLY A 103 0.79 -11.47 -18.94
CA GLY A 103 -0.56 -12.03 -18.98
C GLY A 103 -0.79 -13.05 -20.10
N ASN A 104 0.25 -13.51 -20.80
CA ASN A 104 0.09 -14.52 -21.86
C ASN A 104 0.01 -15.93 -21.25
N PRO A 105 -0.83 -16.81 -21.81
CA PRO A 105 -0.91 -18.20 -21.37
C PRO A 105 0.36 -18.98 -21.70
N VAL A 106 0.89 -19.69 -20.71
CA VAL A 106 2.08 -20.55 -20.77
C VAL A 106 1.67 -22.00 -20.51
N PRO A 107 1.62 -22.86 -21.56
CA PRO A 107 1.31 -24.27 -21.39
C PRO A 107 2.52 -25.06 -20.85
N LEU A 108 2.28 -25.78 -19.76
CA LEU A 108 3.21 -26.64 -19.03
C LEU A 108 2.81 -28.10 -19.30
N ASN A 109 3.45 -28.71 -20.29
CA ASN A 109 3.07 -30.03 -20.78
C ASN A 109 3.65 -31.17 -19.94
N GLY A 110 2.87 -32.24 -19.77
CA GLY A 110 3.35 -33.51 -19.21
C GLY A 110 3.60 -33.45 -17.71
N ILE A 111 2.86 -32.60 -16.99
CA ILE A 111 2.92 -32.51 -15.53
C ILE A 111 2.16 -33.68 -14.95
N TYR A 112 2.83 -34.49 -14.13
CA TYR A 112 2.20 -35.51 -13.30
C TYR A 112 1.24 -34.86 -12.32
N PHE A 113 0.02 -35.39 -12.27
CA PHE A 113 -1.01 -34.98 -11.35
C PHE A 113 -1.93 -36.15 -11.00
N GLY A 114 -2.55 -36.07 -9.82
CA GLY A 114 -3.58 -36.98 -9.38
C GLY A 114 -4.94 -36.59 -9.95
N CYS A 115 -5.57 -37.53 -10.67
CA CYS A 115 -6.95 -37.40 -11.11
C CYS A 115 -7.86 -38.00 -10.03
N GLY A 116 -8.23 -37.17 -9.05
CA GLY A 116 -8.85 -37.61 -7.79
C GLY A 116 -10.34 -37.93 -7.95
N ARG A 117 -10.71 -39.20 -7.75
CA ARG A 117 -12.09 -39.70 -7.88
C ARG A 117 -12.78 -39.92 -6.54
N ASN A 118 -11.99 -40.02 -5.47
CA ASN A 118 -12.49 -40.14 -4.11
C ASN A 118 -11.71 -39.18 -3.22
N ASN A 119 -12.32 -38.04 -2.90
CA ASN A 119 -11.71 -36.95 -2.17
C ASN A 119 -12.61 -36.55 -1.00
N GLY A 120 -12.07 -36.51 0.22
CA GLY A 120 -12.82 -36.21 1.43
C GLY A 120 -11.96 -35.48 2.45
N GLY A 121 -12.61 -34.71 3.33
CA GLY A 121 -11.90 -33.85 4.28
C GLY A 121 -12.60 -32.51 4.48
N ILE A 122 -11.82 -31.50 4.86
CA ILE A 122 -12.29 -30.12 5.15
C ILE A 122 -12.10 -29.15 3.97
N PHE A 123 -12.12 -29.66 2.73
CA PHE A 123 -11.97 -28.85 1.53
C PHE A 123 -13.14 -27.88 1.32
N SER A 124 -12.81 -26.65 0.91
CA SER A 124 -13.80 -25.63 0.57
C SER A 124 -14.44 -25.89 -0.80
N PRO A 125 -15.74 -25.62 -0.99
CA PRO A 125 -16.37 -25.67 -2.31
C PRO A 125 -15.77 -24.73 -3.35
N GLU A 126 -15.02 -23.72 -2.93
CA GLU A 126 -14.33 -22.78 -3.82
C GLU A 126 -13.00 -23.32 -4.35
N THR A 127 -12.58 -24.54 -3.98
CA THR A 127 -11.36 -25.16 -4.50
C THR A 127 -11.67 -26.38 -5.35
N THR A 128 -10.74 -26.69 -6.25
CA THR A 128 -10.84 -27.81 -7.21
C THR A 128 -9.85 -28.93 -6.91
N GLY A 129 -8.93 -28.69 -5.97
CA GLY A 129 -7.84 -29.60 -5.58
C GLY A 129 -6.67 -28.85 -4.97
N ILE A 130 -5.47 -29.39 -5.08
CA ILE A 130 -4.23 -28.84 -4.52
C ILE A 130 -3.12 -28.77 -5.58
N MET A 131 -2.37 -27.68 -5.57
CA MET A 131 -1.08 -27.58 -6.22
C MET A 131 0.03 -27.77 -5.20
N GLY A 132 0.72 -28.90 -5.30
CA GLY A 132 1.83 -29.26 -4.43
C GLY A 132 3.06 -28.42 -4.77
N LEU A 133 3.50 -27.62 -3.81
CA LEU A 133 4.66 -26.74 -3.89
C LEU A 133 5.81 -27.21 -2.99
N GLY A 134 5.76 -28.43 -2.46
CA GLY A 134 6.81 -29.03 -1.64
C GLY A 134 8.13 -29.31 -2.38
N GLY A 135 9.12 -29.82 -1.65
CA GLY A 135 10.46 -30.15 -2.14
C GLY A 135 10.56 -31.49 -2.89
N GLY A 136 9.52 -32.31 -2.90
CA GLY A 136 9.54 -33.64 -3.50
C GLY A 136 9.33 -33.64 -5.02
N PRO A 137 9.54 -34.80 -5.66
CA PRO A 137 9.62 -34.91 -7.12
C PRO A 137 8.28 -34.77 -7.85
N LEU A 138 7.15 -34.85 -7.14
CA LEU A 138 5.82 -34.64 -7.70
C LEU A 138 5.34 -33.19 -7.59
N SER A 139 6.05 -32.32 -6.88
CA SER A 139 5.67 -30.90 -6.77
C SER A 139 5.81 -30.17 -8.10
N LEU A 140 4.97 -29.15 -8.31
CA LEU A 140 5.04 -28.33 -9.51
C LEU A 140 6.46 -27.73 -9.69
N VAL A 141 7.08 -27.28 -8.61
CA VAL A 141 8.42 -26.67 -8.60
C VAL A 141 9.47 -27.64 -9.18
N SER A 142 9.46 -28.89 -8.71
CA SER A 142 10.35 -29.96 -9.17
C SER A 142 10.10 -30.36 -10.62
N GLN A 143 8.82 -30.48 -11.01
CA GLN A 143 8.43 -30.87 -12.36
C GLN A 143 8.77 -29.79 -13.40
N LEU A 144 8.70 -28.52 -13.01
CA LEU A 144 9.17 -27.38 -13.81
C LEU A 144 10.70 -27.26 -13.85
N LYS A 145 11.41 -28.00 -12.99
CA LYS A 145 12.86 -27.88 -12.79
C LYS A 145 13.27 -26.45 -12.45
N SER A 146 12.40 -25.78 -11.68
CA SER A 146 12.69 -24.44 -11.20
C SER A 146 13.72 -24.52 -10.06
N ASN A 147 14.59 -23.52 -9.96
CA ASN A 147 15.51 -23.40 -8.82
C ASN A 147 14.81 -22.91 -7.54
N GLY A 148 13.54 -22.51 -7.66
CA GLY A 148 12.74 -22.01 -6.56
C GLY A 148 11.53 -21.25 -7.06
N PHE A 149 10.84 -20.59 -6.15
CA PHE A 149 9.69 -19.77 -6.48
C PHE A 149 9.49 -18.70 -5.43
N SER A 150 8.70 -17.69 -5.77
CA SER A 150 8.31 -16.64 -4.85
C SER A 150 6.83 -16.35 -4.96
N TYR A 151 6.25 -15.92 -3.85
CA TYR A 151 4.84 -15.55 -3.79
C TYR A 151 4.62 -14.50 -2.72
N CYS A 152 3.44 -13.92 -2.75
CA CYS A 152 2.91 -13.06 -1.71
C CYS A 152 1.52 -13.54 -1.35
N LEU A 153 1.20 -13.60 -0.05
CA LEU A 153 -0.16 -13.88 0.43
C LEU A 153 -0.81 -12.59 0.93
N LEU A 154 -1.95 -12.22 0.34
CA LEU A 154 -2.70 -11.02 0.72
C LEU A 154 -3.55 -11.30 1.96
N PRO A 155 -3.50 -10.48 3.02
CA PRO A 155 -4.33 -10.75 4.20
C PRO A 155 -5.82 -10.59 3.85
N ALA A 156 -6.69 -11.17 4.68
CA ALA A 156 -8.13 -11.20 4.45
C ALA A 156 -8.80 -9.82 4.33
N THR A 157 -8.14 -8.76 4.83
CA THR A 157 -8.60 -7.37 4.75
C THR A 157 -8.17 -6.65 3.47
N SER A 158 -7.41 -7.29 2.58
CA SER A 158 -6.92 -6.67 1.36
C SER A 158 -8.06 -6.31 0.40
N SER A 159 -8.02 -5.10 -0.15
CA SER A 159 -8.88 -4.65 -1.26
C SER A 159 -8.37 -5.11 -2.63
N THR A 160 -7.12 -5.59 -2.70
CA THR A 160 -6.54 -6.17 -3.91
C THR A 160 -7.06 -7.60 -4.09
N PRO A 161 -7.62 -7.96 -5.27
CA PRO A 161 -8.27 -9.26 -5.45
C PRO A 161 -7.30 -10.44 -5.57
N SER A 162 -6.04 -10.20 -5.94
CA SER A 162 -5.04 -11.26 -6.18
C SER A 162 -3.60 -10.74 -6.14
N SER A 163 -2.67 -11.58 -5.72
CA SER A 163 -1.22 -11.40 -5.86
C SER A 163 -0.64 -12.43 -6.85
N THR A 164 0.67 -12.36 -7.12
CA THR A 164 1.35 -13.24 -8.07
C THR A 164 2.24 -14.26 -7.37
N ILE A 165 2.31 -15.47 -7.94
CA ILE A 165 3.36 -16.47 -7.68
C ILE A 165 4.24 -16.59 -8.93
N SER A 166 5.55 -16.58 -8.74
CA SER A 166 6.56 -16.63 -9.80
C SER A 166 7.46 -17.83 -9.60
N PHE A 167 7.62 -18.65 -10.65
CA PHE A 167 8.54 -19.79 -10.65
C PHE A 167 9.85 -19.40 -11.33
N GLY A 168 10.96 -19.51 -10.61
CA GLY A 168 12.31 -19.24 -11.12
C GLY A 168 12.81 -17.81 -10.86
N GLU A 169 11.92 -16.91 -10.46
CA GLU A 169 12.26 -15.58 -9.94
C GLU A 169 12.10 -15.58 -8.42
N LEU A 170 13.15 -15.18 -7.71
CA LEU A 170 13.17 -15.12 -6.25
C LEU A 170 13.15 -13.65 -5.81
N VAL A 171 12.25 -13.34 -4.90
CA VAL A 171 12.11 -11.99 -4.35
C VAL A 171 13.21 -11.69 -3.35
N SER A 172 13.66 -10.45 -3.35
CA SER A 172 14.61 -9.90 -2.39
C SER A 172 14.34 -8.40 -2.23
N GLY A 173 14.80 -7.80 -1.15
CA GLY A 173 14.62 -6.38 -0.93
C GLY A 173 15.21 -5.91 0.40
N PRO A 174 15.11 -4.60 0.69
CA PRO A 174 15.47 -4.06 1.99
C PRO A 174 14.72 -4.77 3.13
N GLY A 175 15.43 -5.05 4.23
CA GLY A 175 14.85 -5.74 5.38
C GLY A 175 14.54 -7.23 5.17
N ALA A 176 14.92 -7.82 4.03
CA ALA A 176 14.72 -9.24 3.78
C ALA A 176 15.47 -10.10 4.80
N VAL A 177 14.75 -11.07 5.37
CA VAL A 177 15.29 -12.05 6.32
C VAL A 177 15.41 -13.39 5.60
N THR A 178 16.62 -13.92 5.49
CA THR A 178 16.87 -15.21 4.85
C THR A 178 17.27 -16.24 5.89
N THR A 179 16.54 -17.35 5.94
CA THR A 179 16.79 -18.45 6.85
C THR A 179 17.05 -19.76 6.09
N PRO A 180 18.11 -20.51 6.45
CA PRO A 180 18.37 -21.80 5.84
C PRO A 180 17.36 -22.84 6.33
N TYR A 181 17.19 -23.90 5.54
CA TYR A 181 16.48 -25.09 5.99
C TYR A 181 17.17 -25.73 7.18
N ALA A 182 16.40 -26.43 8.01
CA ALA A 182 16.93 -27.22 9.10
C ALA A 182 17.89 -28.32 8.60
N PRO A 183 18.93 -28.69 9.37
CA PRO A 183 19.87 -29.74 8.98
C PRO A 183 19.18 -31.07 8.69
N GLY A 184 19.50 -31.70 7.56
CA GLY A 184 18.91 -32.98 7.17
C GLY A 184 17.59 -32.86 6.39
N ASN A 185 17.14 -31.65 6.07
CA ASN A 185 16.02 -31.44 5.19
C ASN A 185 16.32 -31.93 3.75
N GLY A 186 15.50 -32.86 3.24
CA GLY A 186 15.65 -33.48 1.91
C GLY A 186 14.39 -34.18 1.41
N GLY A 187 13.21 -33.72 1.84
CA GLY A 187 11.91 -34.33 1.51
C GLY A 187 10.88 -33.31 1.03
N THR A 188 9.61 -33.57 1.36
CA THR A 188 8.45 -32.74 0.99
C THR A 188 8.47 -31.35 1.64
N PHE A 189 8.83 -31.26 2.92
CA PHE A 189 8.62 -30.06 3.71
C PHE A 189 9.78 -29.06 3.66
N TYR A 190 9.45 -27.77 3.70
CA TYR A 190 10.42 -26.71 3.99
C TYR A 190 10.50 -26.48 5.50
N ILE A 191 11.41 -27.19 6.16
CA ILE A 191 11.60 -27.12 7.61
C ILE A 191 12.59 -26.01 7.95
N LEU A 192 12.19 -25.10 8.84
CA LEU A 192 12.99 -24.00 9.36
C LEU A 192 13.23 -24.18 10.86
N GLN A 193 14.32 -23.62 11.39
CA GLN A 193 14.59 -23.65 12.83
C GLN A 193 14.03 -22.40 13.51
N LEU A 194 13.01 -22.59 14.34
CA LEU A 194 12.42 -21.55 15.19
C LEU A 194 13.08 -21.57 16.58
N ASN A 195 13.71 -20.47 16.98
CA ASN A 195 14.45 -20.34 18.24
C ASN A 195 13.61 -19.71 19.37
N GLY A 196 12.56 -18.98 19.02
CA GLY A 196 11.71 -18.30 19.98
C GLY A 196 10.79 -17.27 19.35
N ILE A 197 9.93 -16.68 20.17
CA ILE A 197 9.01 -15.61 19.80
C ILE A 197 9.07 -14.53 20.89
N THR A 198 9.25 -13.28 20.49
CA THR A 198 9.15 -12.12 21.40
C THR A 198 7.82 -11.41 21.20
N VAL A 199 7.15 -11.11 22.31
CA VAL A 199 5.90 -10.38 22.36
C VAL A 199 6.09 -9.14 23.23
N GLY A 200 6.08 -7.95 22.62
CA GLY A 200 6.47 -6.72 23.31
C GLY A 200 7.89 -6.82 23.88
N ASN A 201 8.02 -6.79 25.21
CA ASN A 201 9.32 -6.94 25.90
C ASN A 201 9.58 -8.37 26.42
N ASN A 202 8.67 -9.31 26.19
CA ASN A 202 8.75 -10.67 26.71
C ASN A 202 9.24 -11.62 25.62
N SER A 203 10.50 -12.07 25.73
CA SER A 203 11.06 -13.08 24.86
C SER A 203 10.78 -14.48 25.41
N VAL A 204 10.05 -15.28 24.63
CA VAL A 204 9.74 -16.69 24.93
C VAL A 204 10.67 -17.55 24.08
N THR A 205 11.44 -18.43 24.73
CA THR A 205 12.32 -19.38 24.05
C THR A 205 11.81 -20.79 24.27
N ASN A 206 12.01 -21.68 23.30
CA ASN A 206 11.66 -23.10 23.39
C ASN A 206 12.76 -23.95 24.05
N GLY A 207 13.80 -23.34 24.64
CA GLY A 207 14.95 -24.05 25.20
C GLY A 207 15.89 -24.68 24.16
N GLY A 208 15.77 -24.31 22.87
CA GLY A 208 16.55 -24.84 21.75
C GLY A 208 16.18 -24.25 20.39
N SER A 209 16.07 -25.09 19.37
CA SER A 209 15.45 -24.76 18.08
C SER A 209 14.39 -25.83 17.79
N THR A 210 13.19 -25.43 17.38
CA THR A 210 12.12 -26.34 16.96
C THR A 210 12.09 -26.38 15.44
N ASP A 211 12.11 -27.58 14.89
CA ASP A 211 11.92 -27.80 13.45
C ASP A 211 10.47 -27.49 13.11
N THR A 212 10.26 -26.42 12.34
CA THR A 212 8.95 -25.85 12.03
C THR A 212 8.71 -25.94 10.53
N ILE A 213 7.61 -26.57 10.12
CA ILE A 213 7.21 -26.69 8.71
C ILE A 213 6.71 -25.33 8.22
N PHE A 214 7.27 -24.83 7.13
CA PHE A 214 6.83 -23.60 6.50
C PHE A 214 5.73 -23.89 5.46
N ASP A 215 4.48 -23.72 5.87
CA ASP A 215 3.33 -24.26 5.14
C ASP A 215 2.26 -23.21 4.82
N SER A 216 2.02 -23.00 3.52
CA SER A 216 0.97 -22.13 2.99
C SER A 216 -0.40 -22.83 2.87
N GLY A 217 -0.43 -24.17 2.91
CA GLY A 217 -1.64 -25.00 2.93
C GLY A 217 -2.36 -24.96 4.27
N THR A 218 -1.61 -24.85 5.38
CA THR A 218 -2.16 -24.65 6.72
C THR A 218 -2.47 -23.18 6.99
N THR A 219 -3.69 -22.89 7.48
CA THR A 219 -4.13 -21.51 7.73
C THR A 219 -3.55 -20.91 9.01
N LEU A 220 -3.58 -21.68 10.10
CA LEU A 220 -3.14 -21.25 11.43
C LEU A 220 -1.68 -21.64 11.69
N THR A 221 -1.05 -20.98 12.65
CA THR A 221 0.29 -21.36 13.10
C THR A 221 0.16 -22.33 14.26
N LEU A 222 0.76 -23.51 14.12
CA LEU A 222 0.73 -24.57 15.12
C LEU A 222 2.05 -24.61 15.88
N LEU A 223 2.00 -24.62 17.22
CA LEU A 223 3.18 -24.63 18.09
C LEU A 223 3.04 -25.70 19.17
N GLU A 224 4.14 -26.36 19.52
CA GLU A 224 4.18 -27.41 20.57
C GLU A 224 3.84 -26.89 21.98
N SER A 225 3.16 -27.72 22.78
CA SER A 225 2.70 -27.42 24.15
C SER A 225 3.75 -27.79 25.20
N PRO A 226 4.83 -26.99 25.35
CA PRO A 226 4.75 -25.92 26.35
C PRO A 226 5.09 -24.53 25.81
N PHE A 227 5.81 -24.46 24.69
CA PHE A 227 6.22 -23.21 24.06
C PHE A 227 5.02 -22.35 23.63
N CYS A 228 4.02 -22.98 23.01
CA CYS A 228 2.78 -22.31 22.62
C CYS A 228 2.07 -21.61 23.78
N ASN A 229 1.92 -22.31 24.91
CA ASN A 229 1.23 -21.77 26.08
C ASN A 229 1.95 -20.56 26.67
N ASP A 230 3.29 -20.56 26.65
CA ASP A 230 4.09 -19.42 27.10
C ASP A 230 3.95 -18.23 26.15
N VAL A 231 3.89 -18.46 24.83
CA VAL A 231 3.65 -17.41 23.83
C VAL A 231 2.25 -16.80 23.98
N LEU A 232 1.21 -17.63 24.11
CA LEU A 232 -0.16 -17.15 24.34
C LEU A 232 -0.28 -16.39 25.67
N SER A 233 0.43 -16.83 26.71
CA SER A 233 0.51 -16.12 28.00
C SER A 233 1.19 -14.75 27.86
N ALA A 234 2.28 -14.67 27.09
CA ALA A 234 2.98 -13.43 26.82
C ALA A 234 2.11 -12.44 25.99
N LEU A 235 1.36 -12.95 25.00
CA LEU A 235 0.34 -12.19 24.27
C LEU A 235 -0.74 -11.67 25.19
N SER A 236 -1.32 -12.54 26.01
CA SER A 236 -2.38 -12.14 26.93
C SER A 236 -1.91 -11.11 27.97
N ALA A 237 -0.64 -11.13 28.37
CA ALA A 237 -0.08 -10.16 29.30
C ALA A 237 0.23 -8.80 28.63
N ALA A 238 0.47 -8.78 27.32
CA ALA A 238 0.78 -7.57 26.55
C ALA A 238 -0.48 -6.81 26.09
N ILE A 239 -1.63 -7.49 26.02
CA ILE A 239 -2.91 -6.90 25.62
C ILE A 239 -3.68 -6.47 26.88
N THR A 240 -4.12 -5.22 26.93
CA THR A 240 -4.83 -4.64 28.10
C THR A 240 -6.28 -5.10 28.21
N ALA A 241 -6.88 -5.53 27.11
CA ALA A 241 -8.24 -6.07 27.09
C ALA A 241 -8.34 -7.41 27.83
N THR A 242 -9.53 -7.75 28.32
CA THR A 242 -9.77 -9.05 28.97
C THR A 242 -10.02 -10.12 27.91
N PRO A 243 -9.33 -11.28 27.96
CA PRO A 243 -9.63 -12.39 27.07
C PRO A 243 -11.08 -12.87 27.22
N VAL A 244 -11.66 -13.32 26.12
CA VAL A 244 -12.99 -13.95 26.07
C VAL A 244 -12.89 -15.32 25.38
N ASP A 245 -13.84 -16.19 25.67
CA ASP A 245 -13.90 -17.52 25.07
C ASP A 245 -14.35 -17.43 23.59
N ASP A 246 -13.77 -18.27 22.74
CA ASP A 246 -14.28 -18.51 21.39
C ASP A 246 -15.49 -19.45 21.46
N PRO A 247 -16.70 -19.03 21.02
CA PRO A 247 -17.89 -19.88 21.05
C PRO A 247 -17.77 -21.17 20.23
N ASN A 248 -16.83 -21.23 19.28
CA ASN A 248 -16.60 -22.39 18.42
C ASN A 248 -15.42 -23.27 18.87
N ASP A 249 -14.73 -22.90 19.96
CA ASP A 249 -13.53 -23.57 20.48
C ASP A 249 -12.43 -23.80 19.41
N GLN A 250 -12.31 -22.91 18.42
CA GLN A 250 -11.30 -22.99 17.35
C GLN A 250 -10.01 -22.29 17.73
N PHE A 251 -10.10 -21.18 18.47
CA PHE A 251 -8.96 -20.35 18.83
C PHE A 251 -8.66 -20.39 20.33
N SER A 252 -7.38 -20.36 20.68
CA SER A 252 -6.93 -20.46 22.08
C SER A 252 -6.90 -19.12 22.83
N LEU A 253 -6.96 -17.98 22.13
CA LEU A 253 -6.94 -16.66 22.74
C LEU A 253 -7.74 -15.66 21.89
N CYS A 254 -8.80 -15.08 22.46
CA CYS A 254 -9.67 -14.11 21.78
C CYS A 254 -10.00 -12.91 22.66
N TYR A 255 -10.42 -11.83 22.01
CA TYR A 255 -10.86 -10.57 22.61
C TYR A 255 -12.09 -10.06 21.89
N ASN A 256 -12.94 -9.31 22.60
CA ASN A 256 -13.99 -8.54 21.93
C ASN A 256 -13.35 -7.55 20.95
N ASP A 257 -13.91 -7.45 19.75
CA ASP A 257 -13.48 -6.45 18.78
C ASP A 257 -13.92 -5.06 19.26
N ASP A 258 -12.95 -4.25 19.66
CA ASP A 258 -13.11 -2.88 20.18
C ASP A 258 -12.12 -1.98 19.45
N PRO A 259 -12.52 -0.79 18.95
CA PRO A 259 -11.60 0.18 18.34
C PRO A 259 -10.38 0.55 19.21
N GLN A 260 -10.46 0.38 20.53
CA GLN A 260 -9.35 0.62 21.47
C GLN A 260 -8.44 -0.60 21.68
N LEU A 261 -8.76 -1.76 21.09
CA LEU A 261 -7.96 -2.98 21.22
C LEU A 261 -6.58 -2.79 20.58
N GLN A 262 -5.54 -2.75 21.41
CA GLN A 262 -4.15 -2.66 20.96
C GLN A 262 -3.51 -4.05 20.99
N ILE A 263 -3.20 -4.58 19.81
CA ILE A 263 -2.50 -5.85 19.65
C ILE A 263 -1.01 -5.54 19.42
N PRO A 264 -0.09 -6.15 20.18
CA PRO A 264 1.34 -5.92 19.99
C PRO A 264 1.86 -6.61 18.73
N ALA A 265 2.89 -6.02 18.13
CA ALA A 265 3.72 -6.75 17.16
C ALA A 265 4.48 -7.91 17.86
N MET A 266 4.78 -8.94 17.09
CA MET A 266 5.58 -10.09 17.54
C MET A 266 6.85 -10.20 16.71
N ILE A 267 7.92 -10.71 17.30
CA ILE A 267 9.16 -11.01 16.59
C ILE A 267 9.36 -12.53 16.61
N ILE A 268 9.43 -13.13 15.43
CA ILE A 268 9.72 -14.54 15.22
C ILE A 268 11.22 -14.69 15.03
N HIS A 269 11.88 -15.44 15.90
CA HIS A 269 13.32 -15.63 15.88
C HIS A 269 13.67 -16.92 15.13
N PHE A 270 13.95 -16.81 13.83
CA PHE A 270 14.50 -17.93 13.07
C PHE A 270 16.03 -18.02 13.24
N SER A 271 16.62 -19.15 12.87
CA SER A 271 18.09 -19.29 12.87
C SER A 271 18.80 -18.31 11.93
N GLY A 272 18.14 -17.89 10.84
CA GLY A 272 18.67 -16.90 9.89
C GLY A 272 18.44 -15.43 10.24
N GLY A 273 17.57 -15.13 11.21
CA GLY A 273 17.25 -13.76 11.60
C GLY A 273 15.82 -13.59 12.13
N ASP A 274 15.50 -12.33 12.44
CA ASP A 274 14.28 -11.94 13.14
C ASP A 274 13.23 -11.40 12.16
N VAL A 275 12.02 -11.95 12.19
CA VAL A 275 10.87 -11.52 11.37
C VAL A 275 9.82 -10.86 12.26
N THR A 276 9.48 -9.60 12.00
CA THR A 276 8.52 -8.83 12.82
C THR A 276 7.09 -8.89 12.27
N LEU A 277 6.23 -9.69 12.88
CA LEU A 277 4.82 -9.80 12.52
C LEU A 277 3.97 -8.69 13.15
N ASN A 278 3.14 -8.06 12.32
CA ASN A 278 2.16 -7.06 12.74
C ASN A 278 0.84 -7.72 13.18
N PRO A 279 -0.08 -6.99 13.85
CA PRO A 279 -1.36 -7.53 14.30
C PRO A 279 -2.17 -8.25 13.21
N ALA A 280 -2.10 -7.80 11.95
CA ALA A 280 -2.78 -8.43 10.83
C ALA A 280 -2.27 -9.85 10.50
N ASN A 281 -1.05 -10.18 10.94
CA ASN A 281 -0.45 -11.50 10.78
C ASN A 281 -0.72 -12.42 11.97
N THR A 282 -1.22 -11.88 13.09
CA THR A 282 -1.27 -12.60 14.36
C THR A 282 -2.69 -12.75 14.89
N PHE A 283 -3.62 -11.91 14.45
CA PHE A 283 -5.04 -11.96 14.81
C PHE A 283 -5.96 -11.86 13.60
N VAL A 284 -7.09 -12.58 13.67
CA VAL A 284 -8.17 -12.54 12.67
C VAL A 284 -9.51 -12.23 13.32
N PHE A 285 -10.46 -11.76 12.52
CA PHE A 285 -11.86 -11.71 12.92
C PHE A 285 -12.47 -13.10 12.89
N ALA A 286 -12.84 -13.63 14.05
CA ALA A 286 -13.62 -14.87 14.16
C ALA A 286 -15.13 -14.59 14.02
N SER A 287 -15.55 -13.36 14.29
CA SER A 287 -16.88 -12.81 13.98
C SER A 287 -16.82 -11.27 13.99
N ASP A 288 -17.93 -10.60 13.66
CA ASP A 288 -18.07 -9.13 13.72
C ASP A 288 -17.76 -8.52 15.11
N GLN A 289 -17.69 -9.34 16.17
CA GLN A 289 -17.47 -8.90 17.54
C GLN A 289 -16.24 -9.54 18.20
N LEU A 290 -15.48 -10.37 17.48
CA LEU A 290 -14.45 -11.21 18.08
C LEU A 290 -13.17 -11.21 17.25
N ARG A 291 -12.04 -10.84 17.88
CA ARG A 291 -10.69 -11.02 17.33
C ARG A 291 -9.94 -12.10 18.06
N CYS A 292 -9.35 -13.02 17.31
CA CYS A 292 -8.68 -14.20 17.87
C CYS A 292 -7.27 -14.35 17.32
N SER A 293 -6.34 -14.80 18.18
CA SER A 293 -4.98 -15.16 17.82
C SER A 293 -5.01 -16.36 16.88
N VAL A 294 -4.17 -16.34 15.84
CA VAL A 294 -4.04 -17.44 14.88
C VAL A 294 -3.06 -18.54 15.32
N ILE A 295 -2.55 -18.44 16.55
CA ILE A 295 -1.68 -19.44 17.16
C ILE A 295 -2.54 -20.50 17.86
N VAL A 296 -2.32 -21.77 17.51
CA VAL A 296 -2.96 -22.93 18.12
C VAL A 296 -1.87 -23.83 18.70
N CYS A 297 -2.13 -24.38 19.89
CA CYS A 297 -1.22 -25.33 20.52
C CYS A 297 -1.52 -26.73 20.01
N ASP A 298 -0.54 -27.35 19.37
CA ASP A 298 -0.63 -28.67 18.77
C ASP A 298 0.70 -29.41 18.99
N ASP A 299 0.64 -30.66 19.42
CA ASP A 299 1.81 -31.47 19.78
C ASP A 299 2.23 -32.45 18.67
N ASP A 300 1.51 -32.48 17.54
CA ASP A 300 1.83 -33.37 16.41
C ASP A 300 2.96 -32.76 15.57
N ASP A 301 2.78 -31.56 15.02
CA ASP A 301 3.77 -30.87 14.18
C ASP A 301 3.76 -29.34 14.39
N ALA A 302 4.95 -28.73 14.48
CA ALA A 302 5.09 -27.27 14.49
C ALA A 302 4.97 -26.71 13.06
N ILE A 303 4.03 -25.77 12.83
CA ILE A 303 3.74 -25.23 11.50
C ILE A 303 3.72 -23.70 11.52
N TYR A 304 4.48 -23.08 10.63
CA TYR A 304 4.41 -21.65 10.32
C TYR A 304 3.37 -21.43 9.21
N GLY A 305 2.13 -21.16 9.63
CA GLY A 305 0.96 -21.11 8.76
C GLY A 305 0.86 -19.88 7.87
N ASN A 306 -0.11 -19.89 6.97
CA ASN A 306 -0.21 -18.91 5.90
C ASN A 306 -0.60 -17.48 6.35
N ILE A 307 -1.27 -17.31 7.49
CA ILE A 307 -1.56 -15.96 8.02
C ILE A 307 -0.30 -15.27 8.54
N PHE A 308 0.61 -16.04 9.17
CA PHE A 308 1.94 -15.56 9.56
C PHE A 308 2.81 -15.19 8.34
N GLN A 309 2.54 -15.80 7.19
CA GLN A 309 3.22 -15.50 5.93
C GLN A 309 2.61 -14.33 5.16
N ALA A 310 1.37 -13.91 5.48
CA ALA A 310 0.68 -12.83 4.79
C ALA A 310 1.48 -11.52 4.85
N THR A 311 1.26 -10.62 3.88
CA THR A 311 1.99 -9.34 3.69
C THR A 311 3.47 -9.43 3.32
N TYR A 312 4.12 -10.58 3.53
CA TYR A 312 5.49 -10.83 3.13
C TYR A 312 5.62 -11.35 1.69
N GLY A 313 6.73 -10.98 1.08
CA GLY A 313 7.25 -11.60 -0.13
C GLY A 313 8.06 -12.80 0.30
N VAL A 314 7.55 -13.98 0.04
CA VAL A 314 8.21 -15.23 0.37
C VAL A 314 8.97 -15.70 -0.86
N ALA A 315 10.27 -15.97 -0.72
CA ALA A 315 11.06 -16.69 -1.70
C ALA A 315 11.57 -18.01 -1.12
N ILE A 316 11.34 -19.11 -1.84
CA ILE A 316 11.85 -20.44 -1.50
C ILE A 316 12.89 -20.82 -2.56
N ASP A 317 14.17 -20.82 -2.16
CA ASP A 317 15.29 -21.26 -2.99
C ASP A 317 15.60 -22.73 -2.70
N THR A 318 15.26 -23.60 -3.63
CA THR A 318 15.48 -25.05 -3.50
C THR A 318 16.93 -25.46 -3.76
N VAL A 319 17.73 -24.60 -4.41
CA VAL A 319 19.14 -24.84 -4.69
C VAL A 319 20.00 -24.44 -3.49
N GLN A 320 19.74 -23.25 -2.93
CA GLN A 320 20.42 -22.78 -1.72
C GLN A 320 19.81 -23.32 -0.43
N GLN A 321 18.64 -23.96 -0.52
CA GLN A 321 17.89 -24.48 0.62
C GLN A 321 17.59 -23.39 1.66
N THR A 322 16.98 -22.29 1.19
CA THR A 322 16.64 -21.13 2.02
C THR A 322 15.21 -20.68 1.80
N VAL A 323 14.60 -20.11 2.84
CA VAL A 323 13.38 -19.29 2.76
C VAL A 323 13.76 -17.84 3.07
N THR A 324 13.35 -16.92 2.22
CA THR A 324 13.52 -15.47 2.42
C THR A 324 12.15 -14.82 2.60
N LEU A 325 11.98 -14.03 3.65
CA LEU A 325 10.80 -13.19 3.88
C LEU A 325 11.17 -11.72 3.69
N VAL A 326 10.50 -11.06 2.74
CA VAL A 326 10.66 -9.64 2.42
C VAL A 326 9.45 -8.90 2.99
N PRO A 327 9.61 -8.01 3.99
CA PRO A 327 8.49 -7.29 4.58
C PRO A 327 7.82 -6.36 3.56
N ASP A 328 6.51 -6.15 3.73
CA ASP A 328 5.68 -5.21 2.94
C ASP A 328 5.74 -5.39 1.41
N TYR A 329 6.16 -6.57 0.96
CA TYR A 329 6.32 -6.89 -0.46
C TYR A 329 4.98 -7.05 -1.18
N CYS A 330 3.94 -7.44 -0.44
CA CYS A 330 2.65 -7.81 -0.99
C CYS A 330 1.83 -6.69 -1.64
N GLY A 331 2.36 -5.46 -1.69
CA GLY A 331 1.63 -4.32 -2.24
C GLY A 331 0.32 -4.06 -1.48
N GLN A 332 0.26 -4.37 -0.18
CA GLN A 332 -0.77 -3.78 0.65
C GLN A 332 -0.51 -2.28 0.69
N GLN A 333 -1.42 -1.52 0.08
CA GLN A 333 -1.50 -0.09 0.35
C GLN A 333 -1.78 0.07 1.85
N LEU A 334 -0.78 0.40 2.65
CA LEU A 334 -0.97 0.87 4.00
C LEU A 334 -1.66 2.23 3.90
N ASP A 335 -2.79 2.39 4.59
CA ASP A 335 -3.41 3.71 4.78
C ASP A 335 -2.58 4.47 5.82
N ILE A 336 -1.57 5.21 5.32
CA ILE A 336 -0.68 6.03 6.13
C ILE A 336 -1.33 7.39 6.29
N GLN A 337 -1.57 7.81 7.53
CA GLN A 337 -2.28 9.05 7.82
C GLN A 337 -1.41 10.07 8.53
N ALA A 338 -1.64 11.35 8.24
CA ALA A 338 -1.05 12.46 8.96
C ALA A 338 -2.06 13.59 9.18
N PRO A 339 -2.01 14.28 10.34
CA PRO A 339 -2.77 15.50 10.57
C PRO A 339 -2.49 16.58 9.52
N MET A 340 -3.54 17.31 9.12
CA MET A 340 -3.43 18.54 8.35
C MET A 340 -4.25 19.66 8.98
N TYR A 341 -3.72 20.88 9.05
CA TYR A 341 -4.46 22.02 9.59
C TYR A 341 -3.99 23.35 9.04
N PHE A 342 -4.84 24.36 9.17
CA PHE A 342 -4.48 25.76 8.91
C PHE A 342 -4.07 26.44 10.23
N PRO A 343 -2.86 27.00 10.36
CA PRO A 343 -2.36 27.54 11.63
C PRO A 343 -2.95 28.91 12.00
N GLY A 344 -3.90 29.44 11.23
CA GLY A 344 -4.49 30.77 11.43
C GLY A 344 -3.67 31.92 10.83
N GLY A 345 -2.64 31.62 10.03
CA GLY A 345 -1.76 32.59 9.38
C GLY A 345 -0.88 31.93 8.31
N GLY A 346 -0.06 32.70 7.59
CA GLY A 346 0.79 32.19 6.50
C GLY A 346 0.06 32.06 5.16
N GLY A 347 -1.11 31.41 5.16
CA GLY A 347 -1.93 31.19 3.97
C GLY A 347 -1.89 29.75 3.43
N GLU A 348 -1.09 28.89 4.03
CA GLU A 348 -0.89 27.51 3.64
C GLU A 348 -1.38 26.50 4.69
N TYR A 349 -1.70 25.28 4.24
CA TYR A 349 -2.02 24.17 5.13
C TYR A 349 -0.74 23.41 5.50
N LEU A 350 -0.64 23.02 6.76
CA LEU A 350 0.51 22.30 7.29
C LEU A 350 0.16 20.84 7.50
N ILE A 351 1.13 19.96 7.26
CA ILE A 351 1.12 18.54 7.61
C ILE A 351 2.02 18.32 8.83
N GLU A 352 1.56 17.51 9.79
CA GLU A 352 2.36 17.09 10.96
C GLU A 352 3.02 15.72 10.75
N PHE A 353 4.28 15.59 11.17
CA PHE A 353 5.05 14.36 11.08
C PHE A 353 6.17 14.32 12.11
N GLY A 354 6.71 13.14 12.41
CA GLY A 354 7.89 12.96 13.25
C GLY A 354 9.17 12.87 12.43
N MET A 355 10.24 13.50 12.91
CA MET A 355 11.57 13.53 12.30
C MET A 355 12.61 12.78 13.14
N GLY A 356 13.39 11.92 12.48
CA GLY A 356 14.54 11.26 13.06
C GLY A 356 14.21 10.07 13.96
N SER A 357 15.25 9.44 14.52
CA SER A 357 15.11 8.20 15.31
C SER A 357 14.34 8.34 16.63
N GLN A 358 14.01 9.57 17.04
CA GLN A 358 13.16 9.87 18.19
C GLN A 358 11.80 10.44 17.80
N ALA A 359 11.48 10.51 16.50
CA ALA A 359 10.25 11.09 15.96
C ALA A 359 9.94 12.48 16.54
N VAL A 360 10.91 13.41 16.46
CA VAL A 360 10.73 14.80 16.86
C VAL A 360 9.59 15.41 16.04
N GLN A 361 8.55 15.91 16.70
CA GLN A 361 7.40 16.49 16.00
C GLN A 361 7.82 17.71 15.17
N SER A 362 7.50 17.67 13.89
CA SER A 362 7.78 18.68 12.88
C SER A 362 6.53 19.00 12.07
N ILE A 363 6.51 20.20 11.50
CA ILE A 363 5.39 20.72 10.70
C ILE A 363 5.91 21.43 9.46
N ALA A 364 5.29 21.18 8.31
CA ALA A 364 5.68 21.80 7.05
C ALA A 364 4.48 21.98 6.13
N ILE A 365 4.62 22.83 5.10
CA ILE A 365 3.56 23.09 4.13
C ILE A 365 3.29 21.82 3.33
N ALA A 366 2.02 21.41 3.21
CA ALA A 366 1.60 20.33 2.33
C ALA A 366 1.41 20.88 0.91
N ASP A 367 2.27 20.49 -0.03
CA ASP A 367 2.42 21.21 -1.30
C ASP A 367 2.34 20.29 -2.53
N THR A 368 1.19 20.22 -3.20
CA THR A 368 1.03 19.50 -4.48
C THR A 368 1.71 20.19 -5.66
N GLY A 369 2.18 21.43 -5.49
CA GLY A 369 2.95 22.21 -6.44
C GLY A 369 4.47 22.03 -6.34
N SER A 370 4.98 21.12 -5.51
CA SER A 370 6.42 20.83 -5.48
C SER A 370 6.77 19.39 -5.12
N ASN A 371 8.04 19.02 -5.31
CA ASN A 371 8.51 17.65 -5.14
C ASN A 371 9.27 17.42 -3.85
N LEU A 372 10.28 18.23 -3.52
CA LEU A 372 11.20 17.87 -2.45
C LEU A 372 10.56 18.03 -1.06
N ILE A 373 10.65 17.00 -0.23
CA ILE A 373 10.44 17.13 1.22
C ILE A 373 11.67 17.81 1.83
N TRP A 374 11.53 18.97 2.46
CA TRP A 374 12.64 19.62 3.16
C TRP A 374 12.18 20.41 4.39
N ILE A 375 13.08 20.55 5.36
CA ILE A 375 12.93 21.40 6.55
C ILE A 375 14.22 22.17 6.85
N GLN A 376 14.15 23.22 7.67
CA GLN A 376 15.34 23.92 8.14
C GLN A 376 16.17 23.04 9.10
N CYS A 377 17.47 22.95 8.82
CA CYS A 377 18.41 22.12 9.58
C CYS A 377 19.59 22.90 10.16
N GLN A 378 20.09 22.44 11.30
CA GLN A 378 21.36 22.88 11.86
C GLN A 378 22.55 22.24 11.10
N PRO A 379 23.67 22.97 10.90
CA PRO A 379 23.82 24.40 11.15
C PRO A 379 23.06 25.23 10.12
N CYS A 380 22.27 26.20 10.58
CA CYS A 380 21.64 27.15 9.68
C CYS A 380 22.59 28.33 9.38
N GLN A 381 22.76 28.67 8.10
CA GLN A 381 23.51 29.85 7.65
C GLN A 381 22.60 31.07 7.57
N GLN A 382 21.50 30.96 6.83
CA GLN A 382 20.47 31.98 6.69
C GLN A 382 19.13 31.26 6.69
N CYS A 383 18.26 31.53 7.66
CA CYS A 383 16.97 30.84 7.80
C CYS A 383 15.89 31.85 8.07
N PHE A 384 14.68 31.56 7.59
CA PHE A 384 13.51 32.28 8.03
C PHE A 384 13.20 31.92 9.49
N GLN A 385 12.58 32.86 10.20
CA GLN A 385 12.18 32.63 11.58
C GLN A 385 11.04 31.61 11.60
N GLN A 386 11.16 30.58 12.42
CA GLN A 386 10.10 29.59 12.70
C GLN A 386 9.84 29.51 14.20
N ASN A 387 8.64 29.07 14.60
CA ASN A 387 8.24 28.95 16.00
C ASN A 387 8.94 27.79 16.72
N ASN A 388 9.09 26.66 16.03
CA ASN A 388 9.74 25.46 16.54
C ASN A 388 11.26 25.52 16.37
N ALA A 389 12.00 24.73 17.16
CA ALA A 389 13.46 24.67 17.03
C ALA A 389 13.87 24.13 15.65
N ILE A 390 14.92 24.71 15.05
CA ILE A 390 15.51 24.20 13.81
C ILE A 390 16.04 22.78 14.08
N TYR A 391 15.70 21.83 13.22
CA TYR A 391 16.05 20.42 13.39
C TYR A 391 17.56 20.23 13.44
N ASP A 392 18.05 19.52 14.47
CA ASP A 392 19.46 19.17 14.59
C ASP A 392 19.67 17.71 14.12
N PRO A 393 20.14 17.50 12.87
CA PRO A 393 20.32 16.16 12.33
C PRO A 393 21.35 15.33 13.09
N THR A 394 22.24 15.96 13.88
CA THR A 394 23.26 15.22 14.65
C THR A 394 22.68 14.46 15.84
N THR A 395 21.43 14.77 16.21
CA THR A 395 20.71 14.09 17.31
C THR A 395 20.00 12.81 16.86
N SER A 396 19.85 12.61 15.55
CA SER A 396 19.20 11.43 14.97
C SER A 396 20.24 10.40 14.56
N SER A 397 20.04 9.15 14.99
CA SER A 397 20.88 8.02 14.59
C SER A 397 20.55 7.49 13.19
N THR A 398 19.46 7.96 12.57
CA THR A 398 19.00 7.53 11.25
C THR A 398 19.27 8.55 10.15
N TYR A 399 19.80 9.73 10.50
CA TYR A 399 20.23 10.73 9.53
C TYR A 399 21.49 10.27 8.79
N ALA A 400 21.48 10.32 7.45
CA ALA A 400 22.68 10.11 6.65
C ALA A 400 22.68 10.95 5.39
N ASN A 401 23.75 11.72 5.16
CA ASN A 401 23.93 12.44 3.90
C ASN A 401 24.05 11.48 2.73
N ILE A 402 23.41 11.83 1.61
CA ILE A 402 23.44 11.03 0.40
C ILE A 402 24.69 11.40 -0.43
N PRO A 403 25.52 10.44 -0.87
CA PRO A 403 26.64 10.70 -1.76
C PRO A 403 26.18 11.20 -3.13
N CYS A 404 26.96 12.07 -3.76
CA CYS A 404 26.59 12.68 -5.05
C CYS A 404 26.47 11.66 -6.20
N THR A 405 27.19 10.54 -6.10
CA THR A 405 27.15 9.45 -7.11
C THR A 405 25.96 8.51 -6.95
N SER A 406 25.07 8.75 -5.99
CA SER A 406 23.89 7.92 -5.77
C SER A 406 22.80 8.18 -6.81
N ASP A 407 21.99 7.16 -7.06
CA ASP A 407 20.82 7.28 -7.94
C ASP A 407 19.79 8.26 -7.35
N GLN A 408 19.65 8.29 -6.02
CA GLN A 408 18.82 9.26 -5.32
C GLN A 408 19.22 10.70 -5.63
N CYS A 409 20.52 11.03 -5.62
CA CYS A 409 20.98 12.38 -5.93
C CYS A 409 20.76 12.75 -7.40
N THR A 410 21.09 11.83 -8.32
CA THR A 410 21.06 12.09 -9.76
C THR A 410 19.65 12.11 -10.36
N SER A 411 18.68 11.49 -9.66
CA SER A 411 17.26 11.52 -10.06
C SER A 411 16.53 12.81 -9.67
N LEU A 412 17.06 13.60 -8.73
CA LEU A 412 16.46 14.85 -8.27
C LEU A 412 16.88 16.03 -9.15
N GLN A 413 15.94 16.93 -9.41
CA GLN A 413 16.25 18.20 -10.09
C GLN A 413 16.91 19.19 -9.13
N GLY A 414 17.79 20.03 -9.66
CA GLY A 414 18.46 21.08 -8.86
C GLY A 414 19.56 20.57 -7.93
N THR A 415 20.06 19.34 -8.12
CA THR A 415 21.15 18.78 -7.32
C THR A 415 22.53 19.06 -7.92
N SER A 416 23.53 19.16 -7.05
CA SER A 416 24.95 19.24 -7.40
C SER A 416 25.81 18.60 -6.30
N CYS A 417 27.14 18.59 -6.48
CA CYS A 417 28.06 18.01 -5.51
C CYS A 417 28.83 19.10 -4.76
N ASP A 418 28.96 18.94 -3.45
CA ASP A 418 29.95 19.70 -2.68
C ASP A 418 31.37 19.09 -2.81
N ASN A 419 32.36 19.76 -2.22
CA ASN A 419 33.76 19.31 -2.24
C ASN A 419 34.00 18.00 -1.48
N SER A 420 33.04 17.57 -0.67
CA SER A 420 33.08 16.35 0.15
C SER A 420 32.29 15.20 -0.49
N ASN A 421 31.84 15.37 -1.74
CA ASN A 421 31.02 14.40 -2.48
C ASN A 421 29.65 14.15 -1.84
N ASN A 422 29.13 15.09 -1.04
CA ASN A 422 27.73 15.05 -0.61
C ASN A 422 26.85 15.66 -1.71
N CYS A 423 25.66 15.10 -1.85
CA CYS A 423 24.61 15.67 -2.67
C CYS A 423 24.06 16.93 -1.99
N VAL A 424 24.07 18.05 -2.71
CA VAL A 424 23.44 19.29 -2.30
C VAL A 424 22.33 19.66 -3.27
N TYR A 425 21.28 20.31 -2.78
CA TYR A 425 20.17 20.76 -3.60
C TYR A 425 20.01 22.28 -3.54
N GLN A 426 19.40 22.84 -4.58
CA GLN A 426 18.84 24.16 -4.58
C GLN A 426 17.44 24.10 -5.19
N ALA A 427 16.45 24.62 -4.46
CA ALA A 427 15.08 24.75 -4.95
C ALA A 427 14.63 26.22 -4.85
N GLY A 428 13.83 26.64 -5.82
CA GLY A 428 13.21 27.96 -5.87
C GLY A 428 11.72 27.84 -6.18
N TYR A 429 10.94 28.77 -5.64
CA TYR A 429 9.49 28.79 -5.69
C TYR A 429 8.96 30.00 -6.48
N GLY A 430 7.69 29.94 -6.89
CA GLY A 430 7.07 30.94 -7.77
C GLY A 430 6.94 32.33 -7.13
N ASP A 431 6.91 32.41 -5.80
CA ASP A 431 6.93 33.63 -5.01
C ASP A 431 8.34 34.25 -4.88
N GLY A 432 9.36 33.58 -5.40
CA GLY A 432 10.77 33.97 -5.30
C GLY A 432 11.50 33.42 -4.06
N SER A 433 10.82 32.64 -3.22
CA SER A 433 11.43 31.95 -2.08
C SER A 433 12.43 30.89 -2.56
N GLN A 434 13.45 30.63 -1.74
CA GLN A 434 14.50 29.66 -2.05
C GLN A 434 14.93 28.85 -0.83
N THR A 435 15.43 27.65 -1.10
CA THR A 435 16.10 26.79 -0.13
C THR A 435 17.32 26.13 -0.77
N GLN A 436 18.40 25.98 0.00
CA GLN A 436 19.59 25.22 -0.35
C GLN A 436 20.08 24.43 0.85
N GLY A 437 20.54 23.20 0.60
CA GLY A 437 21.06 22.35 1.66
C GLY A 437 21.56 21.00 1.17
N ASN A 438 21.64 20.03 2.07
CA ASN A 438 22.06 18.66 1.76
C ASN A 438 20.87 17.77 1.43
N ILE A 439 21.02 16.87 0.46
CA ILE A 439 20.11 15.73 0.31
C ILE A 439 20.59 14.61 1.24
N ALA A 440 19.67 14.05 2.01
CA ALA A 440 19.96 13.04 3.03
C ALA A 440 18.82 12.02 3.09
N THR A 441 19.10 10.85 3.69
CA THR A 441 18.08 9.94 4.18
C THR A 441 17.82 10.19 5.65
N GLU A 442 16.56 10.07 6.06
CA GLU A 442 16.12 10.17 7.45
C GLU A 442 14.89 9.27 7.69
N THR A 443 14.55 9.03 8.95
CA THR A 443 13.28 8.41 9.33
C THR A 443 12.19 9.47 9.46
N LEU A 444 11.12 9.36 8.67
CA LEU A 444 9.88 10.10 8.89
C LEU A 444 8.89 9.23 9.67
N THR A 445 8.04 9.83 10.49
CA THR A 445 6.93 9.13 11.16
C THR A 445 5.61 9.83 10.85
N LEU A 446 4.68 9.13 10.22
CA LEU A 446 3.34 9.63 9.88
C LEU A 446 2.31 8.84 10.69
N GLY A 447 1.67 9.50 11.65
CA GLY A 447 0.82 8.83 12.63
C GLY A 447 1.61 7.80 13.44
N SER A 448 1.23 6.52 13.33
CA SER A 448 1.95 5.39 13.94
C SER A 448 2.99 4.73 13.02
N THR A 449 3.11 5.18 11.77
CA THR A 449 3.93 4.53 10.74
C THR A 449 5.31 5.17 10.67
N SER A 450 6.35 4.37 10.85
CA SER A 450 7.74 4.80 10.70
C SER A 450 8.28 4.45 9.32
N LEU A 451 8.94 5.41 8.68
CA LEU A 451 9.39 5.39 7.29
C LEU A 451 10.91 5.66 7.24
N PRO A 452 11.73 4.64 7.57
CA PRO A 452 13.18 4.78 7.55
C PRO A 452 13.71 4.94 6.14
N GLY A 453 14.78 5.73 5.98
CA GLY A 453 15.45 5.89 4.69
C GLY A 453 14.76 6.85 3.72
N THR A 454 13.79 7.64 4.19
CA THR A 454 13.10 8.65 3.40
C THR A 454 14.10 9.74 2.97
N VAL A 455 14.11 10.06 1.69
CA VAL A 455 14.94 11.11 1.09
C VAL A 455 14.35 12.48 1.42
N ILE A 456 15.15 13.33 2.06
CA ILE A 456 14.78 14.68 2.46
C ILE A 456 15.88 15.68 2.07
N GLY A 457 15.50 16.94 1.97
CA GLY A 457 16.40 18.10 1.96
C GLY A 457 16.59 18.65 3.37
N CYS A 458 17.83 18.64 3.88
CA CYS A 458 18.20 19.37 5.09
C CYS A 458 18.62 20.80 4.70
N GLY A 459 17.72 21.77 4.83
CA GLY A 459 17.91 23.14 4.34
C GLY A 459 18.76 24.00 5.29
N HIS A 460 19.85 24.58 4.78
CA HIS A 460 20.79 25.42 5.54
C HIS A 460 20.76 26.90 5.14
N ASP A 461 20.29 27.22 3.94
CA ASP A 461 20.04 28.57 3.45
C ASP A 461 18.60 28.65 2.91
N ASN A 462 17.69 29.21 3.69
CA ASN A 462 16.26 29.25 3.44
C ASN A 462 15.75 30.70 3.66
N TYR A 463 15.21 31.31 2.62
CA TYR A 463 14.70 32.68 2.70
C TYR A 463 13.58 32.91 1.68
N GLY A 464 12.78 33.95 1.92
CA GLY A 464 11.63 34.27 1.09
C GLY A 464 10.44 34.67 1.94
N THR A 465 9.25 34.30 1.49
CA THR A 465 7.96 34.65 2.09
C THR A 465 7.42 33.64 3.09
N PHE A 466 8.23 32.67 3.51
CA PHE A 466 7.88 31.69 4.54
C PHE A 466 7.47 32.35 5.87
N SER A 467 6.37 31.88 6.43
CA SER A 467 5.87 32.33 7.73
C SER A 467 6.53 31.59 8.90
N GLN A 468 6.41 32.14 10.09
CA GLN A 468 6.91 31.51 11.32
C GLN A 468 6.17 30.23 11.74
N TYR A 469 5.08 29.87 11.04
CA TYR A 469 4.26 28.72 11.37
C TYR A 469 4.77 27.41 10.74
N THR A 470 5.64 27.47 9.74
CA THR A 470 6.17 26.29 9.05
C THR A 470 7.65 26.07 9.38
N GLU A 471 8.15 24.84 9.19
CA GLU A 471 9.57 24.50 9.24
C GLU A 471 10.16 24.20 7.85
N GLY A 472 9.30 24.13 6.82
CA GLY A 472 9.70 23.79 5.44
C GLY A 472 8.51 23.39 4.56
N ILE A 473 8.73 22.47 3.61
CA ILE A 473 7.72 21.98 2.67
C ILE A 473 7.78 20.45 2.57
N VAL A 474 6.63 19.79 2.61
CA VAL A 474 6.44 18.40 2.17
C VAL A 474 5.86 18.43 0.77
N GLY A 475 6.72 18.15 -0.22
CA GLY A 475 6.30 18.06 -1.61
C GLY A 475 5.42 16.83 -1.85
N LEU A 476 4.26 17.07 -2.47
CA LEU A 476 3.24 16.09 -2.84
C LEU A 476 3.10 15.92 -4.36
N GLY A 477 4.04 16.48 -5.14
CA GLY A 477 4.11 16.38 -6.59
C GLY A 477 4.40 14.96 -7.12
N LEU A 478 4.73 14.85 -8.41
CA LEU A 478 4.97 13.57 -9.09
C LEU A 478 6.46 13.23 -9.25
N GLY A 479 7.37 14.05 -8.72
CA GLY A 479 8.81 13.83 -8.79
C GLY A 479 9.35 12.84 -7.75
N PRO A 480 10.55 12.26 -7.97
CA PRO A 480 11.11 11.20 -7.13
C PRO A 480 11.42 11.61 -5.69
N GLY A 481 11.52 12.92 -5.40
CA GLY A 481 11.72 13.45 -4.05
C GLY A 481 10.43 13.67 -3.25
N SER A 482 9.26 13.44 -3.85
CA SER A 482 7.95 13.70 -3.24
C SER A 482 7.48 12.58 -2.35
N LEU A 483 6.69 12.93 -1.32
CA LEU A 483 6.19 11.97 -0.37
C LEU A 483 5.31 10.88 -1.02
N PRO A 484 4.36 11.18 -1.93
CA PRO A 484 3.57 10.14 -2.58
C PRO A 484 4.44 9.14 -3.37
N ILE A 485 5.47 9.63 -4.07
CA ILE A 485 6.35 8.77 -4.88
C ILE A 485 7.29 7.95 -4.00
N GLN A 486 7.82 8.54 -2.92
CA GLN A 486 8.64 7.81 -1.96
C GLN A 486 7.84 6.75 -1.18
N LEU A 487 6.53 6.96 -1.01
CA LEU A 487 5.60 5.99 -0.44
C LEU A 487 4.97 5.05 -1.47
N SER A 488 5.39 5.09 -2.74
CA SER A 488 4.69 4.36 -3.81
C SER A 488 4.65 2.85 -3.60
N SER A 489 5.69 2.27 -3.00
CA SER A 489 5.70 0.84 -2.62
C SER A 489 4.69 0.50 -1.53
N GLN A 490 4.41 1.43 -0.60
CA GLN A 490 3.51 1.23 0.54
C GLN A 490 2.10 1.73 0.28
N SER A 491 1.88 2.65 -0.66
CA SER A 491 0.59 3.36 -0.85
C SER A 491 0.11 3.36 -2.30
N GLY A 492 0.88 2.76 -3.23
CA GLY A 492 0.65 2.85 -4.66
C GLY A 492 0.78 4.27 -5.23
N GLY A 493 1.29 5.22 -4.43
CA GLY A 493 1.43 6.63 -4.79
C GLY A 493 0.11 7.40 -4.79
N ASN A 494 -0.96 6.82 -4.24
CA ASN A 494 -2.26 7.46 -4.14
C ASN A 494 -2.39 8.18 -2.79
N PHE A 495 -3.05 9.32 -2.78
CA PHE A 495 -3.35 10.03 -1.53
C PHE A 495 -4.62 10.87 -1.63
N VAL A 496 -5.24 11.16 -0.50
CA VAL A 496 -6.40 12.05 -0.36
C VAL A 496 -6.18 13.00 0.80
N TYR A 497 -6.60 14.24 0.65
CA TYR A 497 -6.71 15.20 1.76
C TYR A 497 -8.06 15.91 1.75
N CYS A 498 -8.41 16.52 2.88
CA CYS A 498 -9.60 17.35 3.04
C CYS A 498 -9.16 18.69 3.65
N LEU A 499 -9.28 19.81 2.94
CA LEU A 499 -8.87 21.11 3.48
C LEU A 499 -10.05 21.77 4.22
N ALA A 500 -9.94 21.85 5.55
CA ALA A 500 -10.93 22.54 6.38
C ALA A 500 -10.95 24.06 6.08
N PRO A 501 -12.10 24.75 6.07
CA PRO A 501 -12.17 26.18 5.79
C PRO A 501 -11.27 26.99 6.74
N LEU A 502 -10.61 28.06 6.26
CA LEU A 502 -9.61 28.83 7.04
C LEU A 502 -10.15 29.36 8.39
N THR A 503 -11.46 29.57 8.48
CA THR A 503 -12.14 30.08 9.68
C THR A 503 -12.48 29.01 10.72
N SER A 504 -12.41 27.72 10.36
CA SER A 504 -12.85 26.61 11.22
C SER A 504 -11.87 26.33 12.37
N GLN A 505 -10.57 26.55 12.16
CA GLN A 505 -9.49 26.13 13.08
C GLN A 505 -9.55 24.63 13.43
N VAL A 506 -10.12 23.81 12.54
CA VAL A 506 -10.22 22.36 12.71
C VAL A 506 -9.03 21.67 12.05
N GLN A 507 -8.59 20.59 12.70
CA GLN A 507 -7.63 19.65 12.15
C GLN A 507 -8.34 18.62 11.26
N SER A 508 -7.85 18.49 10.05
CA SER A 508 -8.21 17.50 9.03
C SER A 508 -7.11 16.45 8.90
N THR A 509 -7.15 15.62 7.85
CA THR A 509 -6.20 14.51 7.64
C THR A 509 -5.82 14.39 6.17
N ILE A 510 -4.58 13.99 5.93
CA ILE A 510 -4.13 13.41 4.65
C ILE A 510 -3.91 11.91 4.84
N THR A 511 -4.31 11.13 3.86
CA THR A 511 -4.19 9.67 3.85
C THR A 511 -3.52 9.24 2.55
N PHE A 512 -2.46 8.44 2.65
CA PHE A 512 -1.80 7.79 1.53
C PHE A 512 -2.21 6.33 1.53
N GLY A 513 -2.62 5.77 0.41
CA GLY A 513 -3.00 4.35 0.34
C GLY A 513 -4.31 4.09 -0.40
N SER A 514 -4.99 3.00 -0.03
CA SER A 514 -6.22 2.55 -0.67
C SER A 514 -7.41 3.47 -0.41
N ASP A 515 -7.44 4.13 0.75
CA ASP A 515 -8.47 5.09 1.13
C ASP A 515 -8.44 6.38 0.28
N ALA A 516 -7.41 6.56 -0.55
CA ALA A 516 -7.31 7.67 -1.50
C ALA A 516 -8.32 7.60 -2.65
N VAL A 517 -9.00 6.47 -2.85
CA VAL A 517 -10.01 6.30 -3.90
C VAL A 517 -11.36 6.81 -3.40
N VAL A 518 -11.66 8.07 -3.71
CA VAL A 518 -12.94 8.71 -3.37
C VAL A 518 -13.90 8.79 -4.55
N SER A 519 -15.20 8.74 -4.30
CA SER A 519 -16.23 8.99 -5.30
C SER A 519 -16.51 10.49 -5.43
N GLY A 520 -16.65 11.03 -6.63
CA GLY A 520 -16.94 12.45 -6.81
C GLY A 520 -16.82 12.91 -8.26
N TYR A 521 -16.56 14.20 -8.44
CA TYR A 521 -16.28 14.79 -9.75
C TYR A 521 -14.83 14.48 -10.14
N SER A 522 -14.64 13.56 -11.09
CA SER A 522 -13.32 13.07 -11.49
C SER A 522 -12.86 13.68 -12.81
N THR A 523 -11.60 14.13 -12.84
CA THR A 523 -10.94 14.71 -14.01
C THR A 523 -9.58 14.03 -14.20
N PRO A 524 -9.16 13.76 -15.45
CA PRO A 524 -7.78 13.36 -15.70
C PRO A 524 -6.83 14.51 -15.39
N PHE A 525 -5.59 14.18 -15.03
CA PHE A 525 -4.48 15.12 -14.99
C PHE A 525 -3.40 14.69 -15.99
N SER A 526 -2.66 15.66 -16.52
CA SER A 526 -1.40 15.43 -17.25
C SER A 526 -0.21 15.76 -16.36
N VAL A 527 0.93 15.11 -16.65
CA VAL A 527 2.20 15.42 -16.01
C VAL A 527 2.85 16.56 -16.78
N GLY A 528 2.82 17.77 -16.19
CA GLY A 528 3.42 18.98 -16.78
C GLY A 528 4.96 19.03 -16.70
N GLU A 529 5.54 20.10 -17.25
CA GLU A 529 6.95 20.45 -16.95
C GLU A 529 7.08 20.70 -15.44
N GLY A 530 8.05 20.07 -14.77
CA GLY A 530 8.21 20.19 -13.32
C GLY A 530 7.35 19.23 -12.49
N THR A 531 6.71 18.23 -13.12
CA THR A 531 5.98 17.12 -12.46
C THR A 531 4.77 17.55 -11.63
N PHE A 532 4.08 18.61 -12.06
CA PHE A 532 2.83 19.09 -11.46
C PHE A 532 1.61 18.26 -11.88
N TYR A 533 0.54 18.34 -11.09
CA TYR A 533 -0.80 17.88 -11.47
C TYR A 533 -1.50 18.94 -12.31
N GLU A 534 -1.40 18.85 -13.63
CA GLU A 534 -2.08 19.76 -14.55
C GLU A 534 -3.46 19.23 -14.93
N LEU A 535 -4.51 19.99 -14.62
CA LEU A 535 -5.88 19.71 -15.02
C LEU A 535 -6.24 20.49 -16.28
N GLY A 536 -7.19 20.00 -17.06
CA GLY A 536 -7.76 20.76 -18.17
C GLY A 536 -8.89 21.67 -17.69
N LEU A 537 -8.66 22.99 -17.65
CA LEU A 537 -9.68 24.00 -17.35
C LEU A 537 -10.49 24.33 -18.60
N GLU A 538 -11.76 23.92 -18.63
CA GLU A 538 -12.69 24.26 -19.70
C GLU A 538 -13.36 25.62 -19.47
N GLY A 539 -13.55 26.02 -18.20
CA GLY A 539 -14.16 27.29 -17.86
C GLY A 539 -14.75 27.36 -16.45
N LEU A 540 -15.65 28.33 -16.25
CA LEU A 540 -16.37 28.53 -14.99
C LEU A 540 -17.84 28.89 -15.27
N THR A 541 -18.71 28.59 -14.32
CA THR A 541 -20.07 29.14 -14.28
C THR A 541 -20.25 30.00 -13.05
N ILE A 542 -20.78 31.21 -13.20
CA ILE A 542 -21.00 32.17 -12.12
C ILE A 542 -22.35 32.85 -12.34
N GLY A 543 -23.30 32.68 -11.43
CA GLY A 543 -24.58 33.41 -11.47
C GLY A 543 -25.39 33.22 -12.77
N GLY A 544 -25.22 32.08 -13.45
CA GLY A 544 -25.84 31.78 -14.74
C GLY A 544 -25.05 32.23 -15.98
N TYR A 545 -23.91 32.91 -15.80
CA TYR A 545 -22.95 33.17 -16.87
C TYR A 545 -22.03 31.96 -17.04
N THR A 546 -21.84 31.52 -18.28
CA THR A 546 -20.86 30.49 -18.65
C THR A 546 -19.65 31.16 -19.28
N ILE A 547 -18.49 30.94 -18.67
CA ILE A 547 -17.18 31.44 -19.09
C ILE A 547 -16.43 30.25 -19.66
N GLN A 548 -15.75 30.44 -20.79
CA GLN A 548 -15.03 29.37 -21.48
C GLN A 548 -13.58 29.79 -21.64
N ALA A 549 -12.66 28.84 -21.45
CA ALA A 549 -11.25 29.02 -21.77
C ALA A 549 -11.07 29.15 -23.30
N SER A 550 -10.17 30.02 -23.75
CA SER A 550 -9.97 30.32 -25.17
C SER A 550 -9.59 29.08 -26.00
N GLY A 551 -8.87 28.14 -25.40
CA GLY A 551 -8.49 26.85 -26.02
C GLY A 551 -9.52 25.72 -25.91
N GLY A 552 -10.66 25.93 -25.25
CA GLY A 552 -11.63 24.88 -24.91
C GLY A 552 -11.21 23.99 -23.74
N SER A 553 -9.91 23.82 -23.50
CA SER A 553 -9.31 23.27 -22.27
C SER A 553 -7.88 23.77 -22.15
N GLU A 554 -7.58 24.54 -21.10
CA GLU A 554 -6.24 25.09 -20.83
C GLU A 554 -5.62 24.46 -19.57
N PRO A 555 -4.29 24.23 -19.52
CA PRO A 555 -3.67 23.62 -18.36
C PRO A 555 -3.75 24.55 -17.14
N ILE A 556 -4.17 24.01 -16.00
CA ILE A 556 -4.14 24.67 -14.69
C ILE A 556 -3.54 23.73 -13.65
N ILE A 557 -2.58 24.22 -12.87
CA ILE A 557 -1.90 23.43 -11.84
C ILE A 557 -2.79 23.34 -10.60
N LEU A 558 -3.02 22.13 -10.09
CA LEU A 558 -3.66 21.94 -8.79
C LEU A 558 -2.61 22.05 -7.66
N ASP A 559 -2.68 23.12 -6.87
CA ASP A 559 -1.61 23.48 -5.94
C ASP A 559 -2.15 23.83 -4.53
N SER A 560 -1.92 22.96 -3.57
CA SER A 560 -2.26 23.19 -2.15
C SER A 560 -1.31 24.17 -1.45
N GLY A 561 -0.09 24.37 -1.98
CA GLY A 561 0.91 25.32 -1.48
C GLY A 561 0.65 26.76 -1.89
N THR A 562 -0.20 27.01 -2.90
CA THR A 562 -0.62 28.35 -3.32
C THR A 562 -1.98 28.72 -2.72
N THR A 563 -2.08 29.86 -2.02
CA THR A 563 -3.34 30.29 -1.38
C THR A 563 -4.45 30.70 -2.37
N LEU A 564 -4.12 31.54 -3.34
CA LEU A 564 -5.07 32.17 -4.27
C LEU A 564 -5.18 31.38 -5.58
N THR A 565 -6.28 31.56 -6.31
CA THR A 565 -6.42 30.96 -7.65
C THR A 565 -5.98 31.96 -8.71
N TYR A 566 -5.02 31.57 -9.55
CA TYR A 566 -4.53 32.34 -10.68
C TYR A 566 -5.13 31.77 -11.97
N LEU A 567 -5.98 32.55 -12.63
CA LEU A 567 -6.66 32.16 -13.86
C LEU A 567 -5.94 32.73 -15.09
N PRO A 568 -6.06 32.07 -16.26
CA PRO A 568 -5.67 32.68 -17.53
C PRO A 568 -6.29 34.06 -17.69
N THR A 569 -5.54 35.00 -18.28
CA THR A 569 -5.92 36.43 -18.30
C THR A 569 -7.32 36.69 -18.88
N ASP A 570 -7.67 36.03 -19.97
CA ASP A 570 -8.98 36.13 -20.63
C ASP A 570 -10.11 35.52 -19.79
N VAL A 571 -9.84 34.41 -19.09
CA VAL A 571 -10.77 33.77 -18.16
C VAL A 571 -10.98 34.68 -16.94
N ASN A 572 -9.93 35.21 -16.35
CA ASN A 572 -10.00 36.10 -15.18
C ASN A 572 -10.85 37.35 -15.46
N GLN A 573 -10.63 38.01 -16.60
CA GLN A 573 -11.41 39.21 -16.99
C GLN A 573 -12.91 38.91 -17.13
N GLN A 574 -13.25 37.73 -17.66
CA GLN A 574 -14.64 37.29 -17.79
C GLN A 574 -15.24 36.91 -16.43
N VAL A 575 -14.47 36.29 -15.54
CA VAL A 575 -14.86 35.98 -14.17
C VAL A 575 -15.17 37.25 -13.38
N GLU A 576 -14.29 38.25 -13.41
CA GLU A 576 -14.52 39.54 -12.75
C GLU A 576 -15.81 40.20 -13.25
N THR A 577 -16.02 40.20 -14.58
CA THR A 577 -17.23 40.73 -15.21
C THR A 577 -18.48 39.97 -14.77
N ALA A 578 -18.43 38.64 -14.76
CA ALA A 578 -19.56 37.80 -14.35
C ALA A 578 -19.91 38.00 -12.87
N LEU A 579 -18.91 38.13 -11.99
CA LEU A 579 -19.12 38.43 -10.57
C LEU A 579 -19.79 39.78 -10.38
N THR A 580 -19.27 40.85 -11.00
CA THR A 580 -19.86 42.19 -10.90
C THR A 580 -21.26 42.28 -11.48
N ASN A 581 -21.57 41.52 -12.53
CA ASN A 581 -22.93 41.48 -13.10
C ASN A 581 -23.92 40.61 -12.30
N SER A 582 -23.41 39.63 -11.54
CA SER A 582 -24.25 38.70 -10.77
C SER A 582 -24.57 39.20 -9.36
N ILE A 583 -23.75 40.10 -8.81
CA ILE A 583 -23.92 40.64 -7.45
C ILE A 583 -24.60 42.01 -7.56
N SER A 584 -25.77 42.16 -6.92
CA SER A 584 -26.55 43.41 -6.98
C SER A 584 -25.92 44.58 -6.20
N ALA A 585 -25.00 44.28 -5.27
CA ALA A 585 -24.32 45.29 -4.49
C ALA A 585 -23.21 45.98 -5.30
N GLN A 586 -22.91 47.23 -4.95
CA GLN A 586 -21.79 47.94 -5.57
C GLN A 586 -20.46 47.45 -4.99
N PRO A 587 -19.41 47.26 -5.82
CA PRO A 587 -18.09 46.94 -5.32
C PRO A 587 -17.56 48.01 -4.35
N VAL A 588 -16.85 47.57 -3.32
CA VAL A 588 -16.17 48.43 -2.33
C VAL A 588 -14.65 48.27 -2.45
N SER A 589 -13.90 49.18 -1.83
CA SER A 589 -12.45 49.05 -1.72
C SER A 589 -12.07 47.94 -0.75
N ASP A 590 -11.02 47.19 -1.07
CA ASP A 590 -10.36 46.27 -0.15
C ASP A 590 -9.77 47.03 1.06
N PRO A 591 -10.28 46.83 2.29
CA PRO A 591 -9.77 47.51 3.48
C PRO A 591 -8.42 46.96 3.96
N SER A 592 -8.05 45.74 3.56
CA SER A 592 -6.81 45.09 3.98
C SER A 592 -5.59 45.53 3.15
N GLY A 593 -5.83 46.02 1.93
CA GLY A 593 -4.77 46.34 0.97
C GLY A 593 -4.12 45.10 0.35
N SER A 594 -4.74 43.92 0.46
CA SER A 594 -4.33 42.66 -0.20
C SER A 594 -4.29 42.74 -1.72
N GLY A 595 -5.05 43.67 -2.32
CA GLY A 595 -5.15 43.81 -3.77
C GLY A 595 -6.07 42.77 -4.42
N LEU A 596 -6.97 42.18 -3.62
CA LEU A 596 -8.07 41.34 -4.10
C LEU A 596 -9.21 42.22 -4.65
N SER A 597 -9.91 41.72 -5.66
CA SER A 597 -11.00 42.42 -6.35
C SER A 597 -11.80 41.43 -7.22
N PRO A 598 -13.11 41.64 -7.43
CA PRO A 598 -13.96 42.66 -6.77
C PRO A 598 -14.26 42.33 -5.31
N CYS A 599 -14.51 43.37 -4.50
CA CYS A 599 -14.87 43.25 -3.08
C CYS A 599 -16.28 43.79 -2.81
N TYR A 600 -16.97 43.21 -1.83
CA TYR A 600 -18.33 43.61 -1.44
C TYR A 600 -18.51 43.58 0.07
N ASN A 601 -19.44 44.40 0.59
CA ASN A 601 -19.84 44.32 1.99
C ASN A 601 -20.72 43.08 2.20
N SER A 602 -20.24 42.11 2.96
CA SER A 602 -20.82 40.77 3.06
C SER A 602 -22.16 40.74 3.79
N ASP A 603 -22.51 41.79 4.55
CA ASP A 603 -23.76 41.86 5.30
C ASP A 603 -24.98 41.88 4.37
N GLY A 604 -25.74 40.78 4.37
CA GLY A 604 -27.00 40.66 3.63
C GLY A 604 -26.84 40.49 2.12
N ILE A 605 -25.63 40.24 1.61
CA ILE A 605 -25.39 39.91 0.21
C ILE A 605 -25.69 38.43 -0.05
N GLN A 606 -26.38 38.18 -1.17
CA GLN A 606 -26.49 36.86 -1.76
C GLN A 606 -25.41 36.71 -2.82
N PHE A 607 -24.41 35.88 -2.55
CA PHE A 607 -23.37 35.56 -3.52
C PHE A 607 -23.91 34.58 -4.59
N PRO A 608 -23.46 34.68 -5.84
CA PRO A 608 -23.96 33.85 -6.92
C PRO A 608 -23.50 32.40 -6.80
N SER A 609 -24.30 31.43 -7.25
CA SER A 609 -23.82 30.05 -7.41
C SER A 609 -22.63 30.01 -8.36
N ALA A 610 -21.62 29.21 -8.05
CA ALA A 610 -20.44 29.03 -8.89
C ALA A 610 -20.06 27.55 -9.06
N ALA A 611 -19.43 27.22 -10.18
CA ALA A 611 -18.79 25.93 -10.42
C ALA A 611 -17.58 26.12 -11.34
N VAL A 612 -16.52 25.35 -11.11
CA VAL A 612 -15.36 25.24 -12.02
C VAL A 612 -15.57 24.03 -12.93
N GLN A 613 -15.26 24.21 -14.22
CA GLN A 613 -15.38 23.18 -15.24
C GLN A 613 -13.99 22.69 -15.60
N PHE A 614 -13.64 21.52 -15.10
CA PHE A 614 -12.49 20.75 -15.58
C PHE A 614 -12.95 19.73 -16.61
N THR A 615 -12.02 19.21 -17.40
CA THR A 615 -12.29 18.11 -18.33
C THR A 615 -13.02 16.96 -17.63
N ASN A 616 -14.23 16.64 -18.09
CA ASN A 616 -15.12 15.61 -17.52
C ASN A 616 -15.69 15.89 -16.11
N ALA A 617 -15.40 17.04 -15.50
CA ALA A 617 -15.82 17.35 -14.14
C ALA A 617 -16.35 18.79 -14.01
N ASN A 618 -17.62 18.92 -13.61
CA ASN A 618 -18.22 20.21 -13.24
C ASN A 618 -18.33 20.30 -11.72
N VAL A 619 -17.33 20.89 -11.07
CA VAL A 619 -17.17 20.90 -9.61
C VAL A 619 -17.90 22.11 -9.02
N PRO A 620 -18.98 21.91 -8.23
CA PRO A 620 -19.73 23.00 -7.62
C PRO A 620 -18.92 23.66 -6.50
N LEU A 621 -18.97 24.98 -6.38
CA LEU A 621 -18.21 25.75 -5.40
C LEU A 621 -19.12 26.40 -4.36
N ASN A 622 -18.70 26.37 -3.10
CA ASN A 622 -19.27 27.20 -2.04
C ASN A 622 -18.70 28.62 -2.11
N THR A 623 -19.40 29.59 -1.51
CA THR A 623 -18.98 31.00 -1.53
C THR A 623 -17.55 31.20 -1.02
N PHE A 624 -17.17 30.50 0.05
CA PHE A 624 -15.83 30.62 0.63
C PHE A 624 -14.72 30.02 -0.27
N ASN A 625 -15.06 29.24 -1.30
CA ASN A 625 -14.08 28.76 -2.27
C ASN A 625 -13.65 29.85 -3.26
N TYR A 626 -14.42 30.93 -3.42
CA TYR A 626 -14.11 32.01 -4.36
C TYR A 626 -14.20 33.43 -3.77
N PHE A 627 -14.63 33.58 -2.52
CA PHE A 627 -14.56 34.82 -1.75
C PHE A 627 -13.88 34.62 -0.39
N LEU A 628 -12.99 35.53 -0.05
CA LEU A 628 -12.30 35.59 1.24
C LEU A 628 -12.77 36.81 2.03
N ASP A 629 -13.06 36.64 3.32
CA ASP A 629 -13.26 37.76 4.25
C ASP A 629 -11.92 38.44 4.53
N VAL A 630 -11.82 39.72 4.17
CA VAL A 630 -10.62 40.56 4.34
C VAL A 630 -10.75 41.54 5.52
N GLY A 631 -11.79 41.37 6.34
CA GLY A 631 -12.08 42.18 7.52
C GLY A 631 -13.05 43.32 7.26
N ASN A 632 -13.54 43.93 8.35
CA ASN A 632 -14.55 44.99 8.35
C ASN A 632 -15.86 44.63 7.64
N GLY A 633 -16.23 43.35 7.62
CA GLY A 633 -17.41 42.85 6.92
C GLY A 633 -17.29 42.94 5.39
N VAL A 634 -16.07 42.91 4.85
CA VAL A 634 -15.81 42.95 3.41
C VAL A 634 -15.27 41.60 2.94
N SER A 635 -15.87 41.02 1.92
CA SER A 635 -15.35 39.85 1.23
C SER A 635 -14.90 40.19 -0.18
N CYS A 636 -13.73 39.68 -0.58
CA CYS A 636 -13.13 39.90 -1.88
C CYS A 636 -12.96 38.60 -2.66
N SER A 637 -13.10 38.67 -3.98
CA SER A 637 -12.81 37.56 -4.88
C SER A 637 -11.34 37.15 -4.77
N ILE A 638 -11.09 35.83 -4.71
CA ILE A 638 -9.73 35.26 -4.60
C ILE A 638 -9.09 34.98 -5.96
N PHE A 639 -9.83 35.17 -7.06
CA PHE A 639 -9.29 35.01 -8.40
C PHE A 639 -8.32 36.14 -8.76
N LYS A 640 -7.18 35.75 -9.33
CA LYS A 640 -6.12 36.65 -9.80
C LYS A 640 -5.81 36.35 -11.26
N ASP A 641 -5.40 37.39 -11.99
CA ASP A 641 -4.82 37.23 -13.31
C ASP A 641 -3.43 36.60 -13.19
N ALA A 642 -3.22 35.45 -13.82
CA ALA A 642 -1.91 34.81 -13.93
C ALA A 642 -0.91 35.67 -14.72
N GLY A 643 -1.40 36.56 -15.58
CA GLY A 643 -0.61 37.41 -16.46
C GLY A 643 -0.11 36.68 -17.71
N SER A 644 0.40 37.45 -18.67
CA SER A 644 0.90 36.91 -19.94
C SER A 644 2.09 35.98 -19.73
N GLY A 645 1.88 34.68 -19.97
CA GLY A 645 2.91 33.64 -19.80
C GLY A 645 3.13 33.23 -18.34
N GLY A 646 2.29 33.68 -17.41
CA GLY A 646 2.25 33.16 -16.05
C GLY A 646 1.55 31.80 -15.98
N LEU A 647 1.77 31.09 -14.88
CA LEU A 647 1.17 29.78 -14.64
C LEU A 647 -0.25 29.96 -14.09
N ALA A 648 -1.21 29.25 -14.67
CA ALA A 648 -2.55 29.13 -14.08
C ALA A 648 -2.50 28.13 -12.92
N ILE A 649 -3.10 28.49 -11.78
CA ILE A 649 -3.03 27.73 -10.53
C ILE A 649 -4.41 27.71 -9.87
N TRP A 650 -4.91 26.51 -9.54
CA TRP A 650 -6.05 26.31 -8.66
C TRP A 650 -5.57 26.19 -7.22
N GLY A 651 -5.65 27.29 -6.47
CA GLY A 651 -5.10 27.41 -5.12
C GLY A 651 -5.96 26.78 -4.03
N ASN A 652 -5.41 26.73 -2.82
CA ASN A 652 -5.96 25.99 -1.69
C ASN A 652 -7.31 26.51 -1.16
N ILE A 653 -7.65 27.80 -1.33
CA ILE A 653 -8.99 28.32 -0.99
C ILE A 653 -10.06 27.67 -1.87
N GLY A 654 -9.75 27.49 -3.16
CA GLY A 654 -10.63 26.81 -4.11
C GLY A 654 -10.82 25.31 -3.81
N GLN A 655 -9.96 24.74 -2.97
CA GLN A 655 -9.93 23.31 -2.63
C GLN A 655 -10.62 22.97 -1.30
N GLN A 656 -11.08 23.98 -0.55
CA GLN A 656 -11.73 23.78 0.76
C GLN A 656 -13.07 23.04 0.67
N ASP A 657 -13.37 22.21 1.67
CA ASP A 657 -14.57 21.36 1.73
C ASP A 657 -14.73 20.39 0.55
N PHE A 658 -13.60 19.85 0.12
CA PHE A 658 -13.53 18.67 -0.73
C PHE A 658 -12.57 17.64 -0.13
N GLN A 659 -12.96 16.38 -0.14
CA GLN A 659 -11.98 15.30 -0.18
C GLN A 659 -11.43 15.23 -1.61
N ILE A 660 -10.15 15.58 -1.76
CA ILE A 660 -9.47 15.59 -3.06
C ILE A 660 -8.56 14.38 -3.14
N GLY A 661 -9.00 13.36 -3.88
CA GLY A 661 -8.27 12.11 -4.06
C GLY A 661 -7.42 12.14 -5.33
N PHE A 662 -6.14 11.80 -5.19
CA PHE A 662 -5.15 11.65 -6.24
C PHE A 662 -4.90 10.18 -6.49
N ASN A 663 -5.24 9.71 -7.70
CA ASN A 663 -4.91 8.37 -8.16
C ASN A 663 -3.83 8.47 -9.24
N THR A 664 -2.58 8.21 -8.85
CA THR A 664 -1.42 8.39 -9.73
C THR A 664 -1.31 7.27 -10.76
N GLY A 665 -1.75 6.05 -10.42
CA GLY A 665 -1.82 4.92 -11.34
C GLY A 665 -2.83 5.12 -12.48
N GLN A 666 -3.96 5.77 -12.20
CA GLN A 666 -4.99 6.08 -13.21
C GLN A 666 -4.87 7.50 -13.79
N GLN A 667 -3.95 8.32 -13.29
CA GLN A 667 -3.78 9.73 -13.66
C GLN A 667 -5.07 10.55 -13.52
N THR A 668 -5.77 10.39 -12.39
CA THR A 668 -7.01 11.11 -12.10
C THR A 668 -6.97 11.84 -10.77
N VAL A 669 -7.65 12.99 -10.71
CA VAL A 669 -8.00 13.68 -9.47
C VAL A 669 -9.52 13.67 -9.33
N THR A 670 -10.01 13.37 -8.14
CA THR A 670 -11.45 13.35 -7.84
C THR A 670 -11.78 14.32 -6.71
N PHE A 671 -12.74 15.19 -6.96
CA PHE A 671 -13.27 16.16 -5.99
C PHE A 671 -14.59 15.61 -5.42
N ASN A 672 -14.58 15.23 -4.15
CA ASN A 672 -15.80 14.82 -3.43
C ASN A 672 -16.21 15.95 -2.46
N PRO A 673 -17.33 16.67 -2.68
CA PRO A 673 -17.78 17.69 -1.75
C PRO A 673 -18.05 17.09 -0.37
N THR A 674 -17.32 17.56 0.64
CA THR A 674 -17.31 16.99 1.99
C THR A 674 -17.10 18.10 2.99
N ASP A 675 -17.86 18.11 4.08
CA ASP A 675 -17.57 18.98 5.23
C ASP A 675 -16.26 18.51 5.88
N CYS A 676 -15.19 19.31 5.76
CA CYS A 676 -13.87 18.97 6.28
C CYS A 676 -13.67 19.41 7.74
N THR A 677 -14.73 19.83 8.45
CA THR A 677 -14.69 20.33 9.85
C THR A 677 -15.08 19.31 10.93
#